data_AF-A0A6P5WH52-F1
#
_entry.id   AF-A0A6P5WH52-F1
#
_cell.length_a   1.000
_cell.length_b   1.000
_cell.length_c   1.000
_cell.angle_alpha   90.00
_cell.angle_beta   90.00
_cell.angle_gamma   90.00
#
_symmetry.space_group_name_H-M   'P 1'
#
loop_
_entity.id
_entity.type
_entity.pdbx_description
1 polymer ?
#
loop_
_entity_poly.entity_id
_entity_poly.type
_entity_poly.pdbx_seq_one_letter_code
_entity_poly.pdbx_strand_id
1 'polypeptide(L)'
;MDDVERAILITFDESGAIDSELKSQAVNFCQQIKETPSICSLCIEKLCFCKLVQVQFWCLQTLHEVIRVKYGSMSLEEKNFVRKSVFSMACLEGIDDKMCAVSDSPAFIKNKLAQILVTLIYLEYPLIWSSIFVDFLPHLSKGALVIDMFSRLLKALDDELVSMDYPRTPEEMGVAGRVKDAMRLQCVPQIVRAWYDIVSMFRNSDPEICTTVLDCMSRYVSWIDIGLIVNDAFILLLFELILIDGLSEQLRGAAAGCVLAVVSKRMNAQSKLSLLKNLQLSRVFGLISDDNDYDLVSRVAALITGYAMEVLECSKRVNSEDAKVVSMELLDEVLPTVFYAMQNCEMDAAFSIVQFLSGYVATMKMFSPLQEKQMLHISQILEVIRTQIRYDPMYRNNLDILDKIGMEEEDRMVEFRKDLFVLLRNVGRVAPEVTQIFIRNSLASAIASSSDRNVEEVEAALSLIYALGESMSDEAMRAGNGLLSELVTNLLSTRFPCHSNRLVALVYLETITRYMKFVQENTQYIPLVLATLLDERGIHHQNIYVSRRASYLFMRVVKLLKSKLVPFIETILQSLEDIVARFTSMNFASKEAAGSEDGVHIFEAIGLLIGMEDVPLEKQSDYLSSLLTPLCRQVEVMLMNAKVLNPEESPLKLANIQQIIMVINALSKGFGGRLVTGSRPAIGHMFKQTLDVLLQILVEFPKVEPLRTKVLSFIHCMVDTIGTSVFPYLPKALEQLLAESELILFGEIVLAQKVMYEKFGDDFLVHFVSKTFSSAHCPQNLAEQYCQKLKGGEFKVLRSFYQSLIENLRLQQNGSLVFR
;
A
#
# COMPACT_ATOMS: atom_id res chain seq x y z
N MET A 1 -44.91 -32.76 1.42
CA MET A 1 -44.16 -31.74 0.69
C MET A 1 -44.97 -31.37 -0.53
N ASP A 2 -45.49 -30.15 -0.59
CA ASP A 2 -46.32 -29.69 -1.72
C ASP A 2 -45.46 -29.35 -2.95
N ASP A 3 -46.10 -29.00 -4.08
CA ASP A 3 -45.39 -28.67 -5.32
C ASP A 3 -44.53 -27.40 -5.19
N VAL A 4 -44.96 -26.47 -4.33
CA VAL A 4 -44.23 -25.21 -4.04
C VAL A 4 -42.94 -25.49 -3.29
N GLU A 5 -42.99 -26.29 -2.21
CA GLU A 5 -41.81 -26.70 -1.46
C GLU A 5 -40.82 -27.46 -2.34
N ARG A 6 -41.32 -28.35 -3.21
CA ARG A 6 -40.48 -29.09 -4.17
C ARG A 6 -39.80 -28.17 -5.17
N ALA A 7 -40.54 -27.24 -5.78
CA ALA A 7 -39.96 -26.29 -6.73
C ALA A 7 -38.90 -25.38 -6.08
N ILE A 8 -39.12 -24.96 -4.83
CA ILE A 8 -38.13 -24.17 -4.09
C ILE A 8 -36.87 -25.01 -3.85
N LEU A 9 -36.99 -26.25 -3.36
CA LEU A 9 -35.82 -27.10 -3.14
C LEU A 9 -35.01 -27.35 -4.42
N ILE A 10 -35.70 -27.57 -5.55
CA ILE A 10 -35.07 -27.74 -6.87
C ILE A 10 -34.30 -26.46 -7.27
N THR A 11 -34.83 -25.28 -6.94
CA THR A 11 -34.19 -23.99 -7.25
C THR A 11 -32.89 -23.79 -6.46
N PHE A 12 -32.87 -24.22 -5.19
CA PHE A 12 -31.72 -24.10 -4.29
C PHE A 12 -30.72 -25.26 -4.38
N ASP A 13 -30.95 -26.27 -5.23
CA ASP A 13 -30.00 -27.37 -5.41
C ASP A 13 -28.78 -26.92 -6.22
N GLU A 14 -27.59 -27.11 -5.65
CA GLU A 14 -26.29 -26.82 -6.26
C GLU A 14 -25.46 -28.11 -6.47
N SER A 15 -26.04 -29.28 -6.18
CA SER A 15 -25.34 -30.57 -6.27
C SER A 15 -25.03 -31.02 -7.71
N GLY A 16 -25.68 -30.38 -8.70
CA GLY A 16 -25.59 -30.75 -10.11
C GLY A 16 -26.33 -32.05 -10.47
N ALA A 17 -27.05 -32.65 -9.52
CA ALA A 17 -27.83 -33.88 -9.73
C ALA A 17 -29.17 -33.63 -10.42
N ILE A 18 -29.65 -32.38 -10.42
CA ILE A 18 -30.92 -31.98 -11.00
C ILE A 18 -30.72 -31.48 -12.43
N ASP A 19 -31.56 -31.96 -13.34
CA ASP A 19 -31.58 -31.53 -14.73
C ASP A 19 -31.83 -30.02 -14.90
N SER A 20 -31.10 -29.39 -15.83
CA SER A 20 -31.14 -27.95 -16.06
C SER A 20 -32.51 -27.48 -16.56
N GLU A 21 -33.24 -28.33 -17.31
CA GLU A 21 -34.58 -28.01 -17.79
C GLU A 21 -35.58 -28.02 -16.62
N LEU A 22 -35.50 -29.01 -15.75
CA LEU A 22 -36.32 -29.09 -14.53
C LEU A 22 -36.04 -27.91 -13.58
N LYS A 23 -34.78 -27.49 -13.42
CA LYS A 23 -34.43 -26.31 -12.61
C LYS A 23 -35.01 -25.02 -13.20
N SER A 24 -34.97 -24.86 -14.52
CA SER A 24 -35.61 -23.72 -15.21
C SER A 24 -37.13 -23.71 -15.02
N GLN A 25 -37.78 -24.88 -15.13
CA GLN A 25 -39.22 -25.02 -14.86
C GLN A 25 -39.59 -24.64 -13.42
N ALA A 26 -38.79 -25.08 -12.44
CA ALA A 26 -39.00 -24.75 -11.04
C ALA A 26 -38.84 -23.25 -10.75
N VAL A 27 -37.85 -22.58 -11.36
CA VAL A 27 -37.67 -21.13 -11.26
C VAL A 27 -38.86 -20.37 -11.85
N ASN A 28 -39.30 -20.75 -13.05
CA ASN A 28 -40.45 -20.12 -13.71
C ASN A 28 -41.74 -20.32 -12.89
N PHE A 29 -41.93 -21.52 -12.33
CA PHE A 29 -43.05 -21.81 -11.45
C PHE A 29 -43.01 -20.93 -10.18
N CYS A 30 -41.84 -20.80 -9.55
CA CYS A 30 -41.68 -19.91 -8.39
C CYS A 30 -42.00 -18.45 -8.75
N GLN A 31 -41.59 -17.96 -9.93
CA GLN A 31 -41.90 -16.60 -10.39
C GLN A 31 -43.41 -16.40 -10.61
N GLN A 32 -44.09 -17.36 -11.22
CA GLN A 32 -45.55 -17.31 -11.41
C GLN A 32 -46.29 -17.25 -10.06
N ILE A 33 -45.82 -18.00 -9.06
CA ILE A 33 -46.41 -17.97 -7.71
C ILE A 33 -46.26 -16.57 -7.08
N LYS A 34 -45.13 -15.88 -7.27
CA LYS A 34 -44.92 -14.51 -6.75
C LYS A 34 -45.94 -13.49 -7.29
N GLU A 35 -46.54 -13.74 -8.44
CA GLU A 35 -47.56 -12.88 -9.05
C GLU A 35 -48.96 -13.13 -8.50
N THR A 36 -49.17 -14.23 -7.76
CA THR A 36 -50.47 -14.62 -7.24
C THR A 36 -50.90 -13.69 -6.09
N PRO A 37 -52.16 -13.23 -6.04
CA PRO A 37 -52.63 -12.32 -4.98
C PRO A 37 -52.64 -12.95 -3.57
N SER A 38 -52.61 -14.28 -3.44
CA SER A 38 -52.52 -14.99 -2.16
C SER A 38 -51.09 -15.29 -1.70
N ILE A 39 -50.07 -14.69 -2.35
CA ILE A 39 -48.66 -14.97 -2.04
C ILE A 39 -48.30 -14.68 -0.58
N CYS A 40 -48.78 -13.57 -0.01
CA CYS A 40 -48.49 -13.20 1.37
C CYS A 40 -49.02 -14.25 2.36
N SER A 41 -50.27 -14.70 2.17
CA SER A 41 -50.86 -15.77 2.98
C SER A 41 -50.11 -17.09 2.84
N LEU A 42 -49.74 -17.47 1.61
CA LEU A 42 -49.00 -18.69 1.35
C LEU A 42 -47.62 -18.67 2.03
N CYS A 43 -46.86 -17.57 1.89
CA CYS A 43 -45.57 -17.43 2.53
C CYS A 43 -45.68 -17.49 4.06
N ILE A 44 -46.66 -16.81 4.65
CA ILE A 44 -46.86 -16.80 6.11
C ILE A 44 -47.24 -18.18 6.64
N GLU A 45 -48.16 -18.89 5.96
CA GLU A 45 -48.52 -20.26 6.31
C GLU A 45 -47.29 -21.18 6.30
N LYS A 46 -46.48 -21.10 5.22
CA LYS A 46 -45.26 -21.89 5.11
C LYS A 46 -44.22 -21.56 6.18
N LEU A 47 -44.09 -20.30 6.57
CA LEU A 47 -43.19 -19.92 7.67
C LEU A 47 -43.63 -20.47 9.02
N CYS A 48 -44.94 -20.62 9.24
CA CYS A 48 -45.46 -21.18 10.49
C CYS A 48 -45.23 -22.69 10.59
N PHE A 49 -45.42 -23.43 9.50
CA PHE A 49 -45.50 -24.89 9.54
C PHE A 49 -44.33 -25.64 8.88
N CYS A 50 -43.58 -25.01 7.97
CA CYS A 50 -42.48 -25.66 7.25
C CYS A 50 -41.15 -25.47 7.99
N LYS A 51 -40.44 -26.58 8.25
CA LYS A 51 -39.10 -26.58 8.88
C LYS A 51 -37.95 -26.54 7.88
N LEU A 52 -38.24 -26.55 6.57
CA LEU A 52 -37.21 -26.53 5.54
C LEU A 52 -36.63 -25.12 5.40
N VAL A 53 -35.34 -24.98 5.65
CA VAL A 53 -34.65 -23.69 5.71
C VAL A 53 -34.68 -22.96 4.37
N GLN A 54 -34.54 -23.67 3.25
CA GLN A 54 -34.62 -23.11 1.90
C GLN A 54 -36.01 -22.51 1.62
N VAL A 55 -37.05 -23.20 2.05
CA VAL A 55 -38.45 -22.75 1.90
C VAL A 55 -38.69 -21.53 2.77
N GLN A 56 -38.26 -21.55 4.03
CA GLN A 56 -38.36 -20.39 4.92
C GLN A 56 -37.64 -19.16 4.34
N PHE A 57 -36.42 -19.33 3.84
CA PHE A 57 -35.66 -18.23 3.24
C PHE A 57 -36.37 -17.66 2.01
N TRP A 58 -36.83 -18.54 1.10
CA TRP A 58 -37.56 -18.12 -0.09
C TRP A 58 -38.85 -17.38 0.25
N CYS A 59 -39.61 -17.87 1.24
CA CYS A 59 -40.84 -17.22 1.70
C CYS A 59 -40.56 -15.84 2.31
N LEU A 60 -39.54 -15.70 3.16
CA LEU A 60 -39.16 -14.41 3.73
C LEU A 60 -38.63 -13.44 2.67
N GLN A 61 -37.80 -13.91 1.74
CA GLN A 61 -37.30 -13.09 0.64
C GLN A 61 -38.45 -12.60 -0.25
N THR A 62 -39.37 -13.49 -0.60
CA THR A 62 -40.55 -13.16 -1.41
C THR A 62 -41.45 -12.18 -0.68
N LEU A 63 -41.73 -12.40 0.61
CA LEU A 63 -42.54 -11.49 1.42
C LEU A 63 -41.89 -10.09 1.48
N HIS A 64 -40.57 -10.02 1.66
CA HIS A 64 -39.83 -8.76 1.67
C HIS A 64 -39.91 -8.01 0.34
N GLU A 65 -39.72 -8.70 -0.79
CA GLU A 65 -39.84 -8.11 -2.14
C GLU A 65 -41.26 -7.59 -2.40
N VAL A 66 -42.27 -8.40 -2.07
CA VAL A 66 -43.69 -8.07 -2.26
C VAL A 66 -44.07 -6.84 -1.42
N ILE A 67 -43.61 -6.77 -0.15
CA ILE A 67 -43.81 -5.59 0.69
C ILE A 67 -43.11 -4.37 0.09
N ARG A 68 -41.87 -4.46 -0.39
CA ARG A 68 -41.17 -3.28 -0.95
C ARG A 68 -41.83 -2.73 -2.22
N VAL A 69 -42.29 -3.61 -3.13
CA VAL A 69 -42.77 -3.20 -4.45
C VAL A 69 -44.27 -2.93 -4.48
N LYS A 70 -45.08 -3.75 -3.80
CA LYS A 70 -46.55 -3.76 -3.93
C LYS A 70 -47.29 -3.19 -2.72
N TYR A 71 -46.59 -2.60 -1.73
CA TYR A 71 -47.25 -2.09 -0.51
C TYR A 71 -48.38 -1.11 -0.79
N GLY A 72 -48.16 -0.16 -1.70
CA GLY A 72 -49.14 0.88 -2.03
C GLY A 72 -50.46 0.31 -2.55
N SER A 73 -50.38 -0.79 -3.31
CA SER A 73 -51.54 -1.46 -3.94
C SER A 73 -52.20 -2.54 -3.09
N MET A 74 -51.60 -2.94 -1.97
CA MET A 74 -52.18 -3.96 -1.08
C MET A 74 -53.42 -3.45 -0.34
N SER A 75 -54.39 -4.35 -0.13
CA SER A 75 -55.59 -4.08 0.66
C SER A 75 -55.25 -3.84 2.14
N LEU A 76 -56.11 -3.13 2.87
CA LEU A 76 -55.91 -2.88 4.30
C LEU A 76 -55.96 -4.18 5.13
N GLU A 77 -56.80 -5.13 4.72
CA GLU A 77 -56.92 -6.45 5.38
C GLU A 77 -55.64 -7.25 5.22
N GLU A 78 -55.07 -7.28 4.02
CA GLU A 78 -53.81 -7.97 3.74
C GLU A 78 -52.64 -7.33 4.50
N LYS A 79 -52.54 -6.00 4.53
CA LYS A 79 -51.55 -5.27 5.35
C LYS A 79 -51.66 -5.64 6.82
N ASN A 80 -52.88 -5.64 7.36
CA ASN A 80 -53.13 -6.02 8.76
C ASN A 80 -52.76 -7.49 9.03
N PHE A 81 -53.06 -8.39 8.10
CA PHE A 81 -52.72 -9.81 8.22
C PHE A 81 -51.20 -10.03 8.22
N VAL A 82 -50.48 -9.42 7.27
CA VAL A 82 -49.02 -9.48 7.21
C VAL A 82 -48.40 -8.93 8.49
N ARG A 83 -48.85 -7.74 8.93
CA ARG A 83 -48.38 -7.10 10.16
C ARG A 83 -48.53 -8.01 11.38
N LYS A 84 -49.75 -8.50 11.63
CA LYS A 84 -50.05 -9.36 12.78
C LYS A 84 -49.23 -10.65 12.73
N SER A 85 -49.15 -11.29 11.57
CA SER A 85 -48.44 -12.55 11.42
C SER A 85 -46.94 -12.41 11.64
N VAL A 86 -46.31 -11.41 11.00
CA VAL A 86 -44.87 -11.14 11.15
C VAL A 86 -44.53 -10.77 12.60
N PHE A 87 -45.37 -9.96 13.25
CA PHE A 87 -45.19 -9.62 14.66
C PHE A 87 -45.33 -10.83 15.58
N SER A 88 -46.36 -11.66 15.37
CA SER A 88 -46.61 -12.90 16.12
C SER A 88 -45.43 -13.86 16.01
N MET A 89 -44.87 -14.03 14.81
CA MET A 89 -43.69 -14.87 14.57
C MET A 89 -42.46 -14.36 15.35
N ALA A 90 -42.25 -13.04 15.41
CA ALA A 90 -41.13 -12.46 16.13
C ALA A 90 -41.29 -12.51 17.67
N CYS A 91 -42.53 -12.46 18.16
CA CYS A 91 -42.85 -12.48 19.60
C CYS A 91 -43.10 -13.88 20.16
N LEU A 92 -42.89 -14.93 19.35
CA LEU A 92 -43.21 -16.32 19.68
C LEU A 92 -44.65 -16.47 20.19
N GLU A 93 -45.58 -15.78 19.54
CA GLU A 93 -47.01 -16.00 19.73
C GLU A 93 -47.47 -17.04 18.70
N GLY A 94 -48.05 -18.13 19.19
CA GLY A 94 -48.57 -19.19 18.34
C GLY A 94 -49.77 -18.67 17.55
N ILE A 95 -49.80 -19.02 16.27
CA ILE A 95 -51.03 -18.97 15.46
C ILE A 95 -51.67 -20.36 15.65
N ASP A 96 -52.86 -20.41 16.26
CA ASP A 96 -53.57 -21.65 16.60
C ASP A 96 -52.80 -22.63 17.51
N ASP A 97 -52.26 -22.14 18.65
CA ASP A 97 -51.57 -22.92 19.70
C ASP A 97 -50.31 -23.71 19.26
N LYS A 98 -49.78 -23.46 18.05
CA LYS A 98 -48.50 -24.04 17.58
C LYS A 98 -47.39 -23.00 17.51
N MET A 99 -46.22 -23.35 18.04
CA MET A 99 -45.02 -22.52 17.99
C MET A 99 -44.52 -22.39 16.55
N CYS A 100 -44.20 -21.16 16.11
CA CYS A 100 -43.74 -20.90 14.75
C CYS A 100 -42.41 -21.61 14.47
N ALA A 101 -42.30 -22.26 13.30
CA ALA A 101 -41.08 -22.97 12.89
C ALA A 101 -39.85 -22.07 12.71
N VAL A 102 -40.03 -20.75 12.55
CA VAL A 102 -38.94 -19.76 12.40
C VAL A 102 -38.10 -19.59 13.67
N SER A 103 -38.66 -19.93 14.83
CA SER A 103 -38.04 -19.77 16.15
C SER A 103 -36.76 -20.60 16.31
N ASP A 104 -36.77 -21.81 15.75
CA ASP A 104 -35.68 -22.78 15.78
C ASP A 104 -34.75 -22.65 14.56
N SER A 105 -34.98 -21.66 13.69
CA SER A 105 -34.25 -21.51 12.44
C SER A 105 -32.87 -20.87 12.62
N PRO A 106 -31.94 -21.07 11.67
CA PRO A 106 -30.61 -20.45 11.69
C PRO A 106 -30.65 -18.91 11.70
N ALA A 107 -29.54 -18.29 12.11
CA ALA A 107 -29.42 -16.84 12.27
C ALA A 107 -29.82 -16.03 11.01
N PHE A 108 -29.50 -16.50 9.81
CA PHE A 108 -29.84 -15.79 8.57
C PHE A 108 -31.35 -15.72 8.30
N ILE A 109 -32.14 -16.71 8.74
CA ILE A 109 -33.60 -16.69 8.65
C ILE A 109 -34.16 -15.63 9.62
N LYS A 110 -33.68 -15.64 10.86
CA LYS A 110 -34.07 -14.66 11.91
C LYS A 110 -33.72 -13.22 11.51
N ASN A 111 -32.53 -13.02 10.94
CA ASN A 111 -32.12 -11.72 10.39
C ASN A 111 -33.03 -11.28 9.25
N LYS A 112 -33.46 -12.20 8.38
CA LYS A 112 -34.37 -11.85 7.29
C LYS A 112 -35.76 -11.47 7.80
N LEU A 113 -36.26 -12.15 8.83
CA LEU A 113 -37.49 -11.75 9.50
C LEU A 113 -37.39 -10.35 10.13
N ALA A 114 -36.25 -10.03 10.76
CA ALA A 114 -35.97 -8.70 11.30
C ALA A 114 -35.98 -7.62 10.19
N GLN A 115 -35.37 -7.88 9.02
CA GLN A 115 -35.41 -6.95 7.88
C GLN A 115 -36.85 -6.66 7.40
N ILE A 116 -37.72 -7.68 7.39
CA ILE A 116 -39.14 -7.48 7.02
C ILE A 116 -39.85 -6.60 8.04
N LEU A 117 -39.65 -6.84 9.34
CA LEU A 117 -40.18 -5.97 10.39
C LEU A 117 -39.69 -4.52 10.24
N VAL A 118 -38.41 -4.31 9.94
CA VAL A 118 -37.86 -2.97 9.70
C VAL A 118 -38.47 -2.32 8.47
N THR A 119 -38.73 -3.09 7.41
CA THR A 119 -39.44 -2.58 6.22
C THR A 119 -40.86 -2.15 6.56
N LEU A 120 -41.57 -2.88 7.43
CA LEU A 120 -42.88 -2.46 7.93
C LEU A 120 -42.77 -1.20 8.81
N ILE A 121 -41.75 -1.10 9.67
CA ILE A 121 -41.46 0.10 10.48
C ILE A 121 -41.23 1.31 9.56
N TYR A 122 -40.40 1.16 8.52
CA TYR A 122 -40.12 2.19 7.52
C TYR A 122 -41.43 2.76 6.95
N LEU A 123 -42.34 1.87 6.55
CA LEU A 123 -43.60 2.22 5.89
C LEU A 123 -44.67 2.76 6.84
N GLU A 124 -44.77 2.21 8.05
CA GLU A 124 -45.95 2.38 8.91
C GLU A 124 -45.69 3.14 10.21
N TYR A 125 -44.51 3.03 10.80
CA TYR A 125 -44.21 3.65 12.09
C TYR A 125 -43.81 5.12 11.88
N PRO A 126 -44.34 6.08 12.65
CA PRO A 126 -45.24 5.93 13.81
C PRO A 126 -46.73 6.11 13.49
N LEU A 127 -47.11 6.39 12.24
CA LEU A 127 -48.45 6.90 11.90
C LEU A 127 -49.54 5.83 11.90
N ILE A 128 -49.24 4.65 11.37
CA ILE A 128 -50.20 3.54 11.21
C ILE A 128 -50.00 2.52 12.32
N TRP A 129 -48.75 2.11 12.55
CA TRP A 129 -48.41 1.10 13.55
C TRP A 129 -47.63 1.73 14.70
N SER A 130 -48.27 2.65 15.42
CA SER A 130 -47.61 3.43 16.48
C SER A 130 -47.12 2.59 17.65
N SER A 131 -47.75 1.45 17.96
CA SER A 131 -47.47 0.69 19.18
C SER A 131 -46.42 -0.41 19.06
N ILE A 132 -45.83 -0.67 17.88
CA ILE A 132 -44.98 -1.83 17.61
C ILE A 132 -43.94 -2.14 18.70
N PHE A 133 -43.17 -1.14 19.15
CA PHE A 133 -42.14 -1.34 20.17
C PHE A 133 -42.75 -1.54 21.57
N VAL A 134 -43.79 -0.78 21.90
CA VAL A 134 -44.47 -0.86 23.19
C VAL A 134 -45.17 -2.21 23.34
N ASP A 135 -45.74 -2.73 22.25
CA ASP A 135 -46.39 -4.04 22.22
C ASP A 135 -45.38 -5.19 22.27
N PHE A 136 -44.14 -5.00 21.78
CA PHE A 136 -43.10 -6.04 21.80
C PHE A 136 -42.48 -6.22 23.19
N LEU A 137 -42.28 -5.13 23.93
CA LEU A 137 -41.56 -5.13 25.21
C LEU A 137 -42.09 -6.13 26.26
N PRO A 138 -43.42 -6.30 26.47
CA PRO A 138 -43.95 -7.30 27.40
C PRO A 138 -43.50 -8.74 27.09
N HIS A 139 -43.26 -9.06 25.81
CA HIS A 139 -42.88 -10.40 25.36
C HIS A 139 -41.44 -10.76 25.68
N LEU A 140 -40.59 -9.79 26.05
CA LEU A 140 -39.22 -10.05 26.50
C LEU A 140 -39.19 -10.96 27.74
N SER A 141 -40.25 -10.95 28.54
CA SER A 141 -40.42 -11.86 29.69
C SER A 141 -40.49 -13.34 29.32
N LYS A 142 -40.75 -13.68 28.04
CA LYS A 142 -40.78 -15.07 27.54
C LYS A 142 -39.40 -15.72 27.41
N GLY A 143 -38.32 -14.95 27.63
CA GLY A 143 -36.95 -15.46 27.74
C GLY A 143 -36.09 -15.26 26.49
N ALA A 144 -34.97 -16.01 26.47
CA ALA A 144 -33.83 -15.80 25.58
C ALA A 144 -34.14 -15.59 24.10
N LEU A 145 -35.00 -16.44 23.54
CA LEU A 145 -35.30 -16.42 22.10
C LEU A 145 -35.99 -15.13 21.65
N VAL A 146 -36.89 -14.57 22.48
CA VAL A 146 -37.58 -13.31 22.16
C VAL A 146 -36.63 -12.12 22.33
N ILE A 147 -35.74 -12.18 23.32
CA ILE A 147 -34.70 -11.15 23.53
C ILE A 147 -33.72 -11.11 22.35
N ASP A 148 -33.28 -12.28 21.85
CA ASP A 148 -32.45 -12.39 20.64
C ASP A 148 -33.17 -11.78 19.43
N MET A 149 -34.44 -12.15 19.19
CA MET A 149 -35.22 -11.61 18.08
C MET A 149 -35.42 -10.08 18.19
N PHE A 150 -35.67 -9.56 19.38
CA PHE A 150 -35.78 -8.12 19.59
C PHE A 150 -34.45 -7.40 19.35
N SER A 151 -33.34 -8.00 19.79
CA SER A 151 -32.00 -7.46 19.54
C SER A 151 -31.66 -7.45 18.05
N ARG A 152 -32.05 -8.49 17.30
CA ARG A 152 -31.93 -8.54 15.83
C ARG A 152 -32.79 -7.48 15.15
N LEU A 153 -34.02 -7.25 15.61
CA LEU A 153 -34.88 -6.18 15.11
C LEU A 153 -34.20 -4.82 15.27
N LEU A 154 -33.68 -4.53 16.46
CA LEU A 154 -33.02 -3.26 16.72
C LEU A 154 -31.70 -3.10 15.96
N LYS A 155 -30.90 -4.17 15.80
CA LYS A 155 -29.69 -4.16 14.95
C LYS A 155 -30.05 -3.93 13.49
N ALA A 156 -31.05 -4.64 12.96
CA ALA A 156 -31.53 -4.43 11.58
C ALA A 156 -32.11 -3.02 11.37
N LEU A 157 -32.79 -2.45 12.37
CA LEU A 157 -33.29 -1.08 12.30
C LEU A 157 -32.14 -0.08 12.20
N ASP A 158 -31.05 -0.34 12.91
CA ASP A 158 -29.83 0.46 12.81
C ASP A 158 -29.20 0.35 11.42
N ASP A 159 -28.90 -0.87 10.98
CA ASP A 159 -28.21 -1.14 9.70
C ASP A 159 -29.02 -0.68 8.49
N GLU A 160 -30.35 -0.84 8.49
CA GLU A 160 -31.20 -0.54 7.32
C GLU A 160 -31.73 0.91 7.32
N LEU A 161 -31.81 1.60 8.46
CA LEU A 161 -32.47 2.92 8.53
C LEU A 161 -31.71 3.99 9.30
N VAL A 162 -31.03 3.67 10.41
CA VAL A 162 -30.49 4.70 11.33
C VAL A 162 -29.03 5.02 11.06
N SER A 163 -28.18 4.02 10.80
CA SER A 163 -26.74 4.19 10.63
C SER A 163 -26.42 5.03 9.40
N MET A 164 -25.47 5.94 9.59
CA MET A 164 -24.90 6.82 8.56
C MET A 164 -23.63 6.25 7.91
N ASP A 165 -23.20 5.06 8.32
CA ASP A 165 -22.07 4.35 7.71
C ASP A 165 -22.41 3.86 6.29
N TYR A 166 -23.70 3.81 5.98
CA TYR A 166 -24.24 3.46 4.67
C TYR A 166 -24.73 4.71 3.93
N PRO A 167 -24.50 4.84 2.62
CA PRO A 167 -25.05 5.95 1.82
C PRO A 167 -26.58 5.93 1.88
N ARG A 168 -27.19 7.08 2.23
CA ARG A 168 -28.65 7.24 2.35
C ARG A 168 -29.17 8.29 1.37
N THR A 169 -30.37 8.05 0.86
CA THR A 169 -31.13 9.04 0.09
C THR A 169 -31.78 10.08 1.02
N PRO A 170 -32.11 11.28 0.53
CA PRO A 170 -32.79 12.30 1.33
C PRO A 170 -34.14 11.83 1.90
N GLU A 171 -34.86 10.97 1.15
CA GLU A 171 -36.13 10.39 1.59
C GLU A 171 -35.93 9.45 2.78
N GLU A 172 -34.96 8.54 2.70
CA GLU A 172 -34.61 7.62 3.79
C GLU A 172 -34.15 8.39 5.04
N MET A 173 -33.38 9.47 4.88
CA MET A 173 -32.98 10.33 5.99
C MET A 173 -34.20 10.99 6.66
N GLY A 174 -35.20 11.41 5.88
CA GLY A 174 -36.46 11.94 6.40
C GLY A 174 -37.25 10.91 7.19
N VAL A 175 -37.36 9.68 6.68
CA VAL A 175 -38.00 8.56 7.38
C VAL A 175 -37.24 8.25 8.68
N ALA A 176 -35.91 8.12 8.63
CA ALA A 176 -35.09 7.85 9.79
C ALA A 176 -35.24 8.92 10.88
N GLY A 177 -35.31 10.19 10.50
CA GLY A 177 -35.58 11.30 11.43
C GLY A 177 -36.92 11.11 12.15
N ARG A 178 -38.00 10.90 11.38
CA ARG A 178 -39.35 10.65 11.90
C ARG A 178 -39.42 9.44 12.84
N VAL A 179 -38.78 8.32 12.47
CA VAL A 179 -38.77 7.10 13.29
C VAL A 179 -38.01 7.36 14.60
N LYS A 180 -36.82 7.95 14.55
CA LYS A 180 -36.04 8.28 15.75
C LYS A 180 -36.80 9.20 16.71
N ASP A 181 -37.42 10.25 16.19
CA ASP A 181 -38.14 11.23 17.01
C ASP A 181 -39.36 10.60 17.71
N ALA A 182 -40.12 9.77 17.00
CA ALA A 182 -41.23 9.04 17.61
C ALA A 182 -40.76 8.02 18.64
N MET A 183 -39.68 7.28 18.36
CA MET A 183 -39.11 6.34 19.31
C MET A 183 -38.64 7.02 20.60
N ARG A 184 -37.97 8.19 20.50
CA ARG A 184 -37.54 8.99 21.66
C ARG A 184 -38.70 9.35 22.58
N LEU A 185 -39.84 9.74 22.01
CA LEU A 185 -41.01 10.15 22.77
C LEU A 185 -41.77 8.98 23.38
N GLN A 186 -41.76 7.81 22.75
CA GLN A 186 -42.68 6.74 23.07
C GLN A 186 -42.05 5.54 23.79
N CYS A 187 -40.95 5.00 23.26
CA CYS A 187 -40.47 3.67 23.65
C CYS A 187 -39.01 3.62 24.11
N VAL A 188 -38.15 4.57 23.71
CA VAL A 188 -36.71 4.54 24.05
C VAL A 188 -36.46 4.44 25.56
N PRO A 189 -37.13 5.20 26.46
CA PRO A 189 -36.93 5.02 27.90
C PRO A 189 -37.25 3.61 28.41
N GLN A 190 -38.25 2.95 27.81
CA GLN A 190 -38.66 1.59 28.17
C GLN A 190 -37.68 0.55 27.62
N ILE A 191 -37.18 0.76 26.40
CA ILE A 191 -36.14 -0.09 25.77
C ILE A 191 -34.85 -0.03 26.59
N VAL A 192 -34.42 1.17 27.00
CA VAL A 192 -33.23 1.34 27.86
C VAL A 192 -33.40 0.61 29.18
N ARG A 193 -34.57 0.73 29.81
CA ARG A 193 -34.87 0.00 31.04
C ARG A 193 -34.84 -1.52 30.82
N ALA A 194 -35.40 -2.01 29.72
CA ALA A 194 -35.34 -3.42 29.37
C ALA A 194 -33.89 -3.91 29.19
N TRP A 195 -33.01 -3.13 28.56
CA TRP A 195 -31.58 -3.47 28.47
C TRP A 195 -30.95 -3.61 29.86
N TYR A 196 -31.19 -2.66 30.76
CA TYR A 196 -30.70 -2.71 32.14
C TYR A 196 -31.19 -3.96 32.87
N ASP A 197 -32.49 -4.23 32.81
CA ASP A 197 -33.13 -5.34 33.51
C ASP A 197 -32.60 -6.69 32.97
N ILE A 198 -32.50 -6.84 31.65
CA ILE A 198 -31.98 -8.06 31.00
C ILE A 198 -30.53 -8.29 31.42
N VAL A 199 -29.66 -7.28 31.31
CA VAL A 199 -28.24 -7.43 31.67
C VAL A 199 -28.10 -7.77 33.16
N SER A 200 -28.87 -7.12 34.03
CA SER A 200 -28.84 -7.39 35.47
C SER A 200 -29.30 -8.81 35.82
N MET A 201 -30.34 -9.32 35.15
CA MET A 201 -30.89 -10.65 35.41
C MET A 201 -30.05 -11.78 34.81
N PHE A 202 -29.52 -11.59 33.61
CA PHE A 202 -28.90 -12.67 32.82
C PHE A 202 -27.38 -12.71 32.86
N ARG A 203 -26.67 -11.69 33.41
CA ARG A 203 -25.19 -11.60 33.40
C ARG A 203 -24.46 -12.85 33.90
N ASN A 204 -25.06 -13.61 34.82
CA ASN A 204 -24.45 -14.82 35.40
C ASN A 204 -24.95 -16.13 34.74
N SER A 205 -26.12 -16.11 34.09
CA SER A 205 -26.78 -17.31 33.56
C SER A 205 -26.62 -17.45 32.05
N ASP A 206 -26.63 -16.34 31.32
CA ASP A 206 -26.54 -16.29 29.86
C ASP A 206 -25.78 -15.02 29.41
N PRO A 207 -24.44 -15.06 29.42
CA PRO A 207 -23.62 -13.91 29.07
C PRO A 207 -23.73 -13.53 27.58
N GLU A 208 -24.04 -14.48 26.69
CA GLU A 208 -24.14 -14.22 25.24
C GLU A 208 -25.31 -13.28 24.90
N ILE A 209 -26.44 -13.45 25.58
CA ILE A 209 -27.59 -12.53 25.47
C ILE A 209 -27.19 -11.15 25.97
N CYS A 210 -26.53 -11.05 27.11
CA CYS A 210 -26.09 -9.77 27.65
C CYS A 210 -25.13 -9.05 26.69
N THR A 211 -24.17 -9.77 26.10
CA THR A 211 -23.28 -9.25 25.06
C THR A 211 -24.08 -8.70 23.89
N THR A 212 -25.04 -9.48 23.38
CA THR A 212 -25.90 -9.08 22.24
C THR A 212 -26.72 -7.83 22.54
N VAL A 213 -27.24 -7.71 23.76
CA VAL A 213 -28.01 -6.56 24.23
C VAL A 213 -27.14 -5.32 24.38
N LEU A 214 -25.94 -5.44 24.96
CA LEU A 214 -24.99 -4.32 25.09
C LEU A 214 -24.47 -3.84 23.73
N ASP A 215 -24.16 -4.76 22.82
CA ASP A 215 -23.81 -4.43 21.43
C ASP A 215 -24.94 -3.69 20.72
N CYS A 216 -26.18 -4.09 20.97
CA CYS A 216 -27.35 -3.38 20.44
C CYS A 216 -27.47 -1.98 21.05
N MET A 217 -27.30 -1.87 22.37
CA MET A 217 -27.38 -0.61 23.09
C MET A 217 -26.34 0.39 22.59
N SER A 218 -25.09 -0.02 22.40
CA SER A 218 -23.98 0.86 22.00
C SER A 218 -24.28 1.65 20.71
N ARG A 219 -24.91 1.01 19.73
CA ARG A 219 -25.33 1.62 18.45
C ARG A 219 -26.33 2.78 18.64
N TYR A 220 -27.21 2.66 19.63
CA TYR A 220 -28.30 3.60 19.87
C TYR A 220 -27.85 4.83 20.69
N VAL A 221 -26.78 4.71 21.47
CA VAL A 221 -26.28 5.80 22.35
C VAL A 221 -26.05 7.11 21.57
N SER A 222 -25.64 7.00 20.30
CA SER A 222 -25.33 8.14 19.43
C SER A 222 -26.49 9.14 19.26
N TRP A 223 -27.74 8.68 19.36
CA TRP A 223 -28.93 9.51 19.06
C TRP A 223 -30.01 9.51 20.15
N ILE A 224 -30.02 8.61 21.12
CA ILE A 224 -30.98 8.66 22.24
C ILE A 224 -30.64 9.80 23.23
N ASP A 225 -31.47 10.05 24.25
CA ASP A 225 -31.09 10.97 25.33
C ASP A 225 -29.94 10.36 26.16
N ILE A 226 -28.89 11.14 26.42
CA ILE A 226 -27.74 10.69 27.21
C ILE A 226 -28.10 10.44 28.67
N GLY A 227 -29.06 11.17 29.25
CA GLY A 227 -29.44 11.02 30.65
C GLY A 227 -30.05 9.65 30.98
N LEU A 228 -30.56 8.94 29.96
CA LEU A 228 -31.07 7.58 30.13
C LEU A 228 -29.96 6.55 30.42
N ILE A 229 -28.73 6.83 29.97
CA ILE A 229 -27.58 5.95 30.15
C ILE A 229 -26.61 6.52 31.19
N VAL A 230 -26.33 7.82 31.14
CA VAL A 230 -25.44 8.48 32.10
C VAL A 230 -26.23 8.83 33.36
N ASN A 231 -26.37 7.83 34.22
CA ASN A 231 -26.91 7.94 35.57
C ASN A 231 -26.17 6.97 36.50
N ASP A 232 -26.33 7.16 37.80
CA ASP A 232 -25.60 6.41 38.82
C ASP A 232 -25.84 4.90 38.73
N ALA A 233 -27.03 4.44 38.32
CA ALA A 233 -27.31 3.00 38.23
C ALA A 233 -26.64 2.35 37.02
N PHE A 234 -26.82 2.92 35.82
CA PHE A 234 -26.39 2.29 34.58
C PHE A 234 -24.86 2.36 34.41
N ILE A 235 -24.24 3.49 34.76
CA ILE A 235 -22.78 3.63 34.66
C ILE A 235 -22.08 2.70 35.65
N LEU A 236 -22.61 2.56 36.89
CA LEU A 236 -22.08 1.59 37.85
C LEU A 236 -22.18 0.17 37.30
N LEU A 237 -23.33 -0.24 36.74
CA LEU A 237 -23.48 -1.55 36.13
C LEU A 237 -22.45 -1.81 35.01
N LEU A 238 -22.24 -0.84 34.11
CA LEU A 238 -21.26 -1.00 33.02
C LEU A 238 -19.83 -1.17 33.54
N PHE A 239 -19.40 -0.37 34.51
CA PHE A 239 -18.07 -0.51 35.10
C PHE A 239 -17.93 -1.78 35.95
N GLU A 240 -18.97 -2.20 36.66
CA GLU A 240 -18.98 -3.50 37.34
C GLU A 240 -18.74 -4.64 36.35
N LEU A 241 -19.45 -4.65 35.21
CA LEU A 241 -19.26 -5.67 34.19
C LEU A 241 -17.85 -5.67 33.61
N ILE A 242 -17.26 -4.49 33.38
CA ILE A 242 -15.89 -4.38 32.84
C ILE A 242 -14.86 -4.90 33.86
N LEU A 243 -15.01 -4.56 35.14
CA LEU A 243 -14.00 -4.78 36.17
C LEU A 243 -14.10 -6.13 36.88
N ILE A 244 -15.23 -6.83 36.84
CA ILE A 244 -15.39 -8.13 37.51
C ILE A 244 -14.60 -9.22 36.77
N ASP A 245 -13.66 -9.82 37.49
CA ASP A 245 -12.95 -11.02 37.02
C ASP A 245 -13.86 -12.26 37.09
N GLY A 246 -13.82 -13.10 36.06
CA GLY A 246 -14.61 -14.33 35.95
C GLY A 246 -15.88 -14.23 35.09
N LEU A 247 -16.20 -13.06 34.54
CA LEU A 247 -17.19 -12.92 33.46
C LEU A 247 -16.55 -13.22 32.09
N SER A 248 -17.39 -13.54 31.09
CA SER A 248 -16.92 -13.70 29.71
C SER A 248 -16.29 -12.40 29.19
N GLU A 249 -15.11 -12.50 28.60
CA GLU A 249 -14.37 -11.37 28.04
C GLU A 249 -15.16 -10.61 26.96
N GLN A 250 -15.99 -11.33 26.19
CA GLN A 250 -16.90 -10.72 25.22
C GLN A 250 -17.94 -9.82 25.88
N LEU A 251 -18.46 -10.21 27.05
CA LEU A 251 -19.43 -9.41 27.80
C LEU A 251 -18.76 -8.15 28.38
N ARG A 252 -17.54 -8.32 28.93
CA ARG A 252 -16.71 -7.21 29.43
C ARG A 252 -16.39 -6.22 28.30
N GLY A 253 -16.00 -6.74 27.13
CA GLY A 253 -15.72 -5.96 25.92
C GLY A 253 -16.95 -5.23 25.38
N ALA A 254 -18.13 -5.86 25.38
CA ALA A 254 -19.38 -5.20 24.98
C ALA A 254 -19.77 -4.06 25.94
N ALA A 255 -19.58 -4.24 27.25
CA ALA A 255 -19.77 -3.18 28.24
C ALA A 255 -18.80 -2.01 28.00
N ALA A 256 -17.51 -2.29 27.72
CA ALA A 256 -16.54 -1.27 27.32
C ALA A 256 -16.96 -0.54 26.02
N GLY A 257 -17.53 -1.26 25.06
CA GLY A 257 -18.12 -0.69 23.84
C GLY A 257 -19.28 0.27 24.12
N CYS A 258 -20.15 -0.03 25.08
CA CYS A 258 -21.20 0.90 25.52
C CYS A 258 -20.61 2.18 26.14
N VAL A 259 -19.59 2.06 26.99
CA VAL A 259 -18.92 3.24 27.57
C VAL A 259 -18.24 4.07 26.47
N LEU A 260 -17.62 3.42 25.49
CA LEU A 260 -17.02 4.12 24.33
C LEU A 260 -18.09 4.86 23.52
N ALA A 261 -19.28 4.29 23.34
CA ALA A 261 -20.38 4.97 22.68
C ALA A 261 -20.88 6.20 23.46
N VAL A 262 -20.86 6.16 24.80
CA VAL A 262 -21.14 7.32 25.67
C VAL A 262 -20.06 8.40 25.50
N VAL A 263 -18.79 8.02 25.51
CA VAL A 263 -17.64 8.92 25.29
C VAL A 263 -17.70 9.58 23.91
N SER A 264 -17.99 8.81 22.86
CA SER A 264 -18.05 9.28 21.47
C SER A 264 -19.30 10.12 21.16
N LYS A 265 -20.25 10.24 22.10
CA LYS A 265 -21.47 10.99 21.87
C LYS A 265 -21.18 12.47 21.59
N ARG A 266 -21.78 12.99 20.52
CA ARG A 266 -21.64 14.39 20.13
C ARG A 266 -22.43 15.30 21.06
N MET A 267 -21.75 16.24 21.71
CA MET A 267 -22.35 17.28 22.53
C MET A 267 -21.41 18.48 22.62
N ASN A 268 -21.83 19.56 23.29
CA ASN A 268 -21.00 20.75 23.46
C ASN A 268 -19.74 20.42 24.29
N ALA A 269 -18.61 21.04 23.96
CA ALA A 269 -17.31 20.69 24.52
C ALA A 269 -17.23 20.84 26.05
N GLN A 270 -17.87 21.88 26.61
CA GLN A 270 -17.87 22.10 28.07
C GLN A 270 -18.64 21.00 28.82
N SER A 271 -19.84 20.64 28.35
CA SER A 271 -20.63 19.57 28.96
C SER A 271 -19.97 18.21 28.75
N LYS A 272 -19.33 18.01 27.59
CA LYS A 272 -18.58 16.80 27.29
C LYS A 272 -17.41 16.62 28.24
N LEU A 273 -16.63 17.68 28.49
CA LEU A 273 -15.52 17.62 29.42
C LEU A 273 -15.98 17.27 30.85
N SER A 274 -17.09 17.88 31.32
CA SER A 274 -17.69 17.52 32.61
C SER A 274 -18.13 16.05 32.67
N LEU A 275 -18.74 15.54 31.59
CA LEU A 275 -19.11 14.13 31.47
C LEU A 275 -17.87 13.22 31.56
N LEU A 276 -16.84 13.49 30.75
CA LEU A 276 -15.62 12.69 30.68
C LEU A 276 -14.87 12.67 32.02
N LYS A 277 -14.88 13.78 32.77
CA LYS A 277 -14.33 13.85 34.13
C LYS A 277 -15.11 12.97 35.10
N ASN A 278 -16.45 12.97 35.02
CA ASN A 278 -17.31 12.23 35.94
C ASN A 278 -17.32 10.71 35.69
N LEU A 279 -16.98 10.26 34.48
CA LEU A 279 -16.89 8.83 34.16
C LEU A 279 -15.77 8.11 34.93
N GLN A 280 -14.72 8.81 35.39
CA GLN A 280 -13.58 8.24 36.13
C GLN A 280 -12.96 7.02 35.42
N LEU A 281 -12.54 7.21 34.17
CA LEU A 281 -12.05 6.13 33.32
C LEU A 281 -10.76 5.46 33.83
N SER A 282 -10.02 6.08 34.75
CA SER A 282 -8.81 5.49 35.33
C SER A 282 -9.00 4.12 35.97
N ARG A 283 -10.23 3.77 36.37
CA ARG A 283 -10.58 2.44 36.89
C ARG A 283 -10.25 1.30 35.92
N VAL A 284 -10.32 1.54 34.60
CA VAL A 284 -10.10 0.50 33.58
C VAL A 284 -8.68 0.46 33.04
N PHE A 285 -7.80 1.38 33.46
CA PHE A 285 -6.44 1.47 32.91
C PHE A 285 -5.60 0.23 33.23
N GLY A 286 -5.82 -0.39 34.38
CA GLY A 286 -5.14 -1.62 34.78
C GLY A 286 -5.56 -2.86 34.00
N LEU A 287 -6.58 -2.79 33.15
CA LEU A 287 -7.03 -3.92 32.32
C LEU A 287 -6.18 -4.09 31.06
N ILE A 288 -5.39 -3.08 30.67
CA ILE A 288 -4.44 -3.21 29.58
C ILE A 288 -3.12 -3.70 30.17
N SER A 289 -3.06 -4.98 30.53
CA SER A 289 -1.88 -5.66 31.04
C SER A 289 -1.68 -6.98 30.31
N ASP A 290 -0.43 -7.44 30.19
CA ASP A 290 -0.05 -8.62 29.38
C ASP A 290 -0.72 -9.94 29.84
N ASP A 291 -1.28 -9.97 31.05
CA ASP A 291 -1.96 -11.14 31.62
C ASP A 291 -3.42 -11.33 31.16
N ASN A 292 -4.00 -10.39 30.40
CA ASN A 292 -5.42 -10.39 30.03
C ASN A 292 -5.69 -10.89 28.59
N ASP A 293 -6.91 -11.36 28.34
CA ASP A 293 -7.36 -11.81 27.02
C ASP A 293 -7.27 -10.70 25.98
N TYR A 294 -6.77 -11.07 24.80
CA TYR A 294 -6.52 -10.18 23.69
C TYR A 294 -7.78 -9.39 23.22
N ASP A 295 -8.97 -10.01 23.19
CA ASP A 295 -10.19 -9.33 22.73
C ASP A 295 -10.64 -8.22 23.69
N LEU A 296 -10.56 -8.46 25.01
CA LEU A 296 -10.86 -7.44 26.02
C LEU A 296 -9.85 -6.29 25.92
N VAL A 297 -8.56 -6.61 25.85
CA VAL A 297 -7.49 -5.60 25.75
C VAL A 297 -7.72 -4.68 24.55
N SER A 298 -8.08 -5.24 23.39
CA SER A 298 -8.40 -4.47 22.18
C SER A 298 -9.60 -3.53 22.38
N ARG A 299 -10.70 -4.02 22.99
CA ARG A 299 -11.90 -3.19 23.28
C ARG A 299 -11.63 -2.08 24.28
N VAL A 300 -10.84 -2.36 25.32
CA VAL A 300 -10.44 -1.36 26.33
C VAL A 300 -9.46 -0.35 25.73
N ALA A 301 -8.52 -0.77 24.88
CA ALA A 301 -7.62 0.13 24.16
C ALA A 301 -8.40 1.09 23.25
N ALA A 302 -9.43 0.60 22.54
CA ALA A 302 -10.32 1.43 21.74
C ALA A 302 -11.09 2.44 22.61
N LEU A 303 -11.57 2.03 23.79
CA LEU A 303 -12.24 2.90 24.76
C LEU A 303 -11.30 4.02 25.25
N ILE A 304 -10.08 3.67 25.67
CA ILE A 304 -9.09 4.60 26.19
C ILE A 304 -8.64 5.59 25.11
N THR A 305 -8.40 5.09 23.89
CA THR A 305 -8.02 5.95 22.76
C THR A 305 -9.17 6.88 22.35
N GLY A 306 -10.40 6.37 22.29
CA GLY A 306 -11.60 7.17 22.05
C GLY A 306 -11.80 8.27 23.09
N TYR A 307 -11.59 7.94 24.37
CA TYR A 307 -11.60 8.92 25.45
C TYR A 307 -10.54 10.00 25.27
N ALA A 308 -9.28 9.61 25.03
CA ALA A 308 -8.18 10.55 24.84
C ALA A 308 -8.41 11.48 23.64
N MET A 309 -8.92 10.95 22.52
CA MET A 309 -9.30 11.73 21.34
C MET A 309 -10.36 12.79 21.66
N GLU A 310 -11.39 12.41 22.42
CA GLU A 310 -12.48 13.32 22.77
C GLU A 310 -12.06 14.38 23.79
N VAL A 311 -11.22 14.03 24.77
CA VAL A 311 -10.62 15.01 25.69
C VAL A 311 -9.77 16.01 24.91
N LEU A 312 -8.94 15.54 23.98
CA LEU A 312 -8.11 16.40 23.12
C LEU A 312 -8.95 17.30 22.22
N GLU A 313 -10.07 16.81 21.68
CA GLU A 313 -10.94 17.64 20.86
C GLU A 313 -11.69 18.68 21.70
N CYS A 314 -12.06 18.34 22.93
CA CYS A 314 -12.58 19.32 23.89
C CYS A 314 -11.53 20.38 24.21
N SER A 315 -10.26 20.01 24.44
CA SER A 315 -9.19 20.96 24.80
C SER A 315 -8.97 22.02 23.72
N LYS A 316 -9.19 21.69 22.44
CA LYS A 316 -9.09 22.63 21.31
C LYS A 316 -10.27 23.60 21.22
N ARG A 317 -11.46 23.18 21.67
CA ARG A 317 -12.74 23.91 21.47
C ARG A 317 -13.19 24.71 22.68
N VAL A 318 -12.63 24.44 23.86
CA VAL A 318 -13.03 25.14 25.09
C VAL A 318 -12.25 26.45 25.25
N ASN A 319 -12.98 27.51 25.63
CA ASN A 319 -12.44 28.86 25.76
C ASN A 319 -12.00 29.22 27.19
N SER A 320 -12.48 28.50 28.21
CA SER A 320 -12.13 28.77 29.61
C SER A 320 -10.77 28.17 29.97
N GLU A 321 -9.91 28.96 30.63
CA GLU A 321 -8.61 28.50 31.11
C GLU A 321 -8.74 27.33 32.10
N ASP A 322 -9.70 27.37 33.03
CA ASP A 322 -9.94 26.28 33.99
C ASP A 322 -10.25 24.96 33.28
N ALA A 323 -11.03 25.03 32.20
CA ALA A 323 -11.41 23.85 31.45
C ALA A 323 -10.27 23.33 30.55
N LYS A 324 -9.37 24.21 30.08
CA LYS A 324 -8.13 23.78 29.44
C LYS A 324 -7.23 23.04 30.44
N VAL A 325 -7.10 23.54 31.67
CA VAL A 325 -6.34 22.85 32.74
C VAL A 325 -6.92 21.47 33.00
N VAL A 326 -8.24 21.36 33.21
CA VAL A 326 -8.91 20.06 33.41
C VAL A 326 -8.68 19.12 32.23
N SER A 327 -8.77 19.61 30.98
CA SER A 327 -8.52 18.76 29.82
C SER A 327 -7.08 18.24 29.74
N MET A 328 -6.09 19.04 30.16
CA MET A 328 -4.70 18.61 30.21
C MET A 328 -4.45 17.62 31.34
N GLU A 329 -5.07 17.79 32.51
CA GLU A 329 -5.01 16.83 33.61
C GLU A 329 -5.56 15.45 33.19
N LEU A 330 -6.69 15.41 32.50
CA LEU A 330 -7.27 14.16 31.98
C LEU A 330 -6.40 13.51 30.89
N LEU A 331 -5.74 14.33 30.05
CA LEU A 331 -4.78 13.81 29.06
C LEU A 331 -3.53 13.24 29.74
N ASP A 332 -2.98 13.94 30.73
CA ASP A 332 -1.84 13.47 31.53
C ASP A 332 -2.16 12.14 32.24
N GLU A 333 -3.40 11.95 32.70
CA GLU A 333 -3.87 10.74 33.38
C GLU A 333 -3.93 9.54 32.40
N VAL A 334 -4.43 9.76 31.18
CA VAL A 334 -4.71 8.67 30.21
C VAL A 334 -3.50 8.29 29.34
N LEU A 335 -2.58 9.23 29.07
CA LEU A 335 -1.46 9.04 28.15
C LEU A 335 -0.54 7.85 28.49
N PRO A 336 -0.16 7.59 29.75
CA PRO A 336 0.65 6.42 30.10
C PRO A 336 0.03 5.10 29.61
N THR A 337 -1.30 4.98 29.74
CA THR A 337 -2.03 3.79 29.29
C THR A 337 -2.17 3.74 27.77
N VAL A 338 -2.30 4.88 27.09
CA VAL A 338 -2.25 4.95 25.61
C VAL A 338 -0.90 4.47 25.09
N PHE A 339 0.20 4.87 25.72
CA PHE A 339 1.55 4.42 25.34
C PHE A 339 1.73 2.93 25.58
N TYR A 340 1.25 2.41 26.72
CA TYR A 340 1.26 0.97 26.98
C TYR A 340 0.43 0.20 25.95
N ALA A 341 -0.78 0.67 25.64
CA ALA A 341 -1.64 0.05 24.64
C ALA A 341 -0.96 0.00 23.27
N MET A 342 -0.33 1.10 22.84
CA MET A 342 0.39 1.12 21.56
C MET A 342 1.59 0.17 21.53
N GLN A 343 2.24 -0.09 22.66
CA GLN A 343 3.38 -1.01 22.72
C GLN A 343 2.96 -2.48 22.68
N ASN A 344 1.76 -2.82 23.18
CA ASN A 344 1.35 -4.20 23.44
C ASN A 344 0.10 -4.67 22.68
N CYS A 345 -0.66 -3.79 21.99
CA CYS A 345 -1.86 -4.16 21.22
C CYS A 345 -1.55 -4.38 19.73
N GLU A 346 -2.39 -5.17 19.02
CA GLU A 346 -2.23 -5.38 17.58
C GLU A 346 -2.52 -4.12 16.73
N MET A 347 -2.20 -4.23 15.44
CA MET A 347 -2.25 -3.16 14.44
C MET A 347 -3.61 -2.42 14.33
N ASP A 348 -4.73 -3.07 14.59
CA ASP A 348 -6.06 -2.46 14.41
C ASP A 348 -6.30 -1.27 15.35
N ALA A 349 -5.79 -1.33 16.58
CA ALA A 349 -5.82 -0.20 17.51
C ALA A 349 -4.73 0.84 17.19
N ALA A 350 -3.59 0.39 16.65
CA ALA A 350 -2.41 1.22 16.44
C ALA A 350 -2.68 2.45 15.55
N PHE A 351 -3.43 2.30 14.47
CA PHE A 351 -3.77 3.42 13.59
C PHE A 351 -4.50 4.54 14.35
N SER A 352 -5.54 4.19 15.12
CA SER A 352 -6.32 5.16 15.88
C SER A 352 -5.48 5.89 16.93
N ILE A 353 -4.55 5.17 17.58
CA ILE A 353 -3.62 5.75 18.55
C ILE A 353 -2.63 6.69 17.86
N VAL A 354 -2.07 6.32 16.71
CA VAL A 354 -1.15 7.19 15.95
C VAL A 354 -1.84 8.46 15.46
N GLN A 355 -3.12 8.38 15.05
CA GLN A 355 -3.92 9.56 14.71
C GLN A 355 -4.13 10.47 15.93
N PHE A 356 -4.46 9.90 17.09
CA PHE A 356 -4.57 10.63 18.35
C PHE A 356 -3.24 11.32 18.72
N LEU A 357 -2.13 10.58 18.74
CA LEU A 357 -0.80 11.12 19.09
C LEU A 357 -0.37 12.22 18.11
N SER A 358 -0.66 12.06 16.82
CA SER A 358 -0.39 13.09 15.81
C SER A 358 -1.20 14.36 16.08
N GLY A 359 -2.48 14.21 16.44
CA GLY A 359 -3.34 15.31 16.87
C GLY A 359 -2.83 15.99 18.15
N TYR A 360 -2.32 15.22 19.11
CA TYR A 360 -1.77 15.72 20.36
C TYR A 360 -0.46 16.49 20.15
N VAL A 361 0.48 15.94 19.37
CA VAL A 361 1.71 16.66 19.00
C VAL A 361 1.41 17.94 18.22
N ALA A 362 0.34 17.96 17.42
CA ALA A 362 -0.07 19.17 16.71
C ALA A 362 -0.50 20.30 17.65
N THR A 363 -1.15 20.00 18.78
CA THR A 363 -1.51 21.03 19.78
C THR A 363 -0.28 21.53 20.54
N MET A 364 0.78 20.73 20.65
CA MET A 364 2.03 21.14 21.31
C MET A 364 2.73 22.32 20.63
N LYS A 365 2.48 22.55 19.33
CA LYS A 365 2.99 23.73 18.61
C LYS A 365 2.55 25.06 19.21
N MET A 366 1.47 25.06 19.99
CA MET A 366 0.98 26.25 20.68
C MET A 366 1.80 26.60 21.93
N PHE A 367 2.60 25.67 22.46
CA PHE A 367 3.43 25.87 23.63
C PHE A 367 4.89 26.08 23.19
N SER A 368 5.40 27.29 23.36
CA SER A 368 6.80 27.62 23.12
C SER A 368 7.32 28.51 24.26
N PRO A 369 8.19 28.01 25.16
CA PRO A 369 8.78 26.65 25.20
C PRO A 369 7.79 25.57 25.69
N LEU A 370 8.12 24.30 25.41
CA LEU A 370 7.42 23.14 25.96
C LEU A 370 7.69 23.00 27.47
N GLN A 371 6.72 22.52 28.24
CA GLN A 371 6.90 22.26 29.67
C GLN A 371 7.46 20.84 29.88
N GLU A 372 7.95 20.58 31.09
CA GLU A 372 8.64 19.33 31.46
C GLU A 372 7.81 18.06 31.16
N LYS A 373 6.50 18.12 31.41
CA LYS A 373 5.58 17.01 31.11
C LYS A 373 5.42 16.73 29.61
N GLN A 374 5.26 17.77 28.77
CA GLN A 374 5.17 17.55 27.33
C GLN A 374 6.49 17.01 26.76
N MET A 375 7.62 17.40 27.33
CA MET A 375 8.94 16.84 26.97
C MET A 375 9.05 15.35 27.33
N LEU A 376 8.50 14.94 28.48
CA LEU A 376 8.38 13.53 28.87
C LEU A 376 7.49 12.76 27.86
N HIS A 377 6.32 13.30 27.53
CA HIS A 377 5.41 12.68 26.56
C HIS A 377 6.05 12.54 25.17
N ILE A 378 6.80 13.54 24.72
CA ILE A 378 7.56 13.46 23.46
C ILE A 378 8.57 12.31 23.49
N SER A 379 9.28 12.15 24.61
CA SER A 379 10.24 11.06 24.78
C SER A 379 9.56 9.69 24.78
N GLN A 380 8.38 9.57 25.39
CA GLN A 380 7.56 8.35 25.35
C GLN A 380 7.00 8.07 23.95
N ILE A 381 6.58 9.08 23.20
CA ILE A 381 6.15 8.94 21.80
C ILE A 381 7.31 8.42 20.94
N LEU A 382 8.51 8.98 21.10
CA LEU A 382 9.71 8.53 20.38
C LEU A 382 10.05 7.07 20.72
N GLU A 383 9.90 6.67 21.98
CA GLU A 383 10.11 5.29 22.42
C GLU A 383 9.08 4.34 21.82
N VAL A 384 7.80 4.71 21.81
CA VAL A 384 6.73 3.97 21.15
C VAL A 384 7.01 3.80 19.66
N ILE A 385 7.40 4.87 18.95
CA ILE A 385 7.77 4.80 17.53
C ILE A 385 8.93 3.82 17.36
N ARG A 386 10.00 3.94 18.16
CA ARG A 386 11.17 3.07 18.08
C ARG A 386 10.80 1.60 18.24
N THR A 387 9.94 1.27 19.21
CA THR A 387 9.51 -0.11 19.45
C THR A 387 8.65 -0.64 18.30
N GLN A 388 7.69 0.15 17.84
CA GLN A 388 6.70 -0.26 16.85
C GLN A 388 7.25 -0.36 15.43
N ILE A 389 8.28 0.41 15.08
CA ILE A 389 8.91 0.25 13.76
C ILE A 389 9.75 -1.03 13.69
N ARG A 390 10.14 -1.68 14.78
CA ARG A 390 11.02 -2.86 14.70
C ARG A 390 10.32 -4.04 14.01
N TYR A 391 11.06 -4.75 13.18
CA TYR A 391 10.61 -6.05 12.69
C TYR A 391 10.49 -7.05 13.84
N ASP A 392 9.58 -8.01 13.69
CA ASP A 392 9.52 -9.16 14.57
C ASP A 392 10.74 -10.08 14.29
N PRO A 393 11.55 -10.41 15.32
CA PRO A 393 12.69 -11.31 15.17
C PRO A 393 12.35 -12.67 14.55
N MET A 394 11.09 -13.12 14.61
CA MET A 394 10.69 -14.40 14.02
C MET A 394 10.83 -14.44 12.50
N TYR A 395 10.74 -13.30 11.81
CA TYR A 395 10.85 -13.20 10.36
C TYR A 395 12.28 -12.93 9.86
N ARG A 396 13.27 -12.83 10.75
CA ARG A 396 14.64 -12.43 10.42
C ARG A 396 15.24 -13.19 9.23
N ASN A 397 15.08 -14.52 9.21
CA ASN A 397 15.65 -15.36 8.15
C ASN A 397 14.92 -15.15 6.81
N ASN A 398 13.58 -15.03 6.85
CA ASN A 398 12.75 -14.77 5.68
C ASN A 398 13.10 -13.42 5.05
N LEU A 399 13.34 -12.40 5.88
CA LEU A 399 13.71 -11.04 5.48
C LEU A 399 15.14 -10.95 4.91
N ASP A 400 16.07 -11.76 5.43
CA ASP A 400 17.46 -11.77 4.96
C ASP A 400 17.60 -12.46 3.59
N ILE A 401 16.93 -13.61 3.42
CA ILE A 401 16.91 -14.36 2.15
C ILE A 401 15.97 -13.72 1.13
N LEU A 402 14.97 -12.97 1.60
CA LEU A 402 13.87 -12.39 0.82
C LEU A 402 13.04 -13.47 0.08
N ASP A 403 12.46 -14.39 0.85
CA ASP A 403 11.47 -15.32 0.32
C ASP A 403 10.07 -14.69 0.25
N LYS A 404 9.04 -15.49 -0.10
CA LYS A 404 7.67 -14.98 -0.21
C LYS A 404 7.15 -14.37 1.10
N ILE A 405 7.48 -14.97 2.24
CA ILE A 405 7.08 -14.48 3.56
C ILE A 405 7.81 -13.16 3.84
N GLY A 406 9.11 -13.09 3.55
CA GLY A 406 9.91 -11.87 3.69
C GLY A 406 9.40 -10.71 2.84
N MET A 407 8.94 -10.97 1.61
CA MET A 407 8.33 -9.94 0.77
C MET A 407 7.00 -9.41 1.33
N GLU A 408 6.11 -10.32 1.75
CA GLU A 408 4.83 -9.95 2.37
C GLU A 408 5.05 -9.18 3.69
N GLU A 409 6.08 -9.55 4.45
CA GLU A 409 6.52 -8.86 5.67
C GLU A 409 7.03 -7.44 5.40
N GLU A 410 7.92 -7.28 4.41
CA GLU A 410 8.42 -5.95 4.02
C GLU A 410 7.28 -5.05 3.55
N ASP A 411 6.39 -5.54 2.69
CA ASP A 411 5.24 -4.76 2.19
C ASP A 411 4.32 -4.31 3.33
N ARG A 412 4.03 -5.23 4.27
CA ARG A 412 3.22 -4.90 5.45
C ARG A 412 3.90 -3.85 6.33
N MET A 413 5.21 -4.01 6.60
CA MET A 413 5.96 -3.08 7.44
C MET A 413 6.08 -1.69 6.80
N VAL A 414 6.23 -1.61 5.47
CA VAL A 414 6.27 -0.34 4.75
C VAL A 414 4.96 0.43 4.92
N GLU A 415 3.80 -0.20 4.76
CA GLU A 415 2.52 0.49 4.96
C GLU A 415 2.31 0.83 6.44
N PHE A 416 2.65 -0.06 7.37
CA PHE A 416 2.52 0.19 8.82
C PHE A 416 3.38 1.36 9.31
N ARG A 417 4.65 1.46 8.88
CA ARG A 417 5.58 2.52 9.30
C ARG A 417 5.23 3.90 8.76
N LYS A 418 4.40 4.00 7.73
CA LYS A 418 4.06 5.25 7.03
C LYS A 418 3.53 6.31 7.99
N ASP A 419 2.54 5.97 8.81
CA ASP A 419 1.95 6.91 9.77
C ASP A 419 2.86 7.17 10.97
N LEU A 420 3.63 6.17 11.41
CA LEU A 420 4.65 6.33 12.46
C LEU A 420 5.74 7.32 12.04
N PHE A 421 6.20 7.27 10.79
CA PHE A 421 7.17 8.24 10.28
C PHE A 421 6.54 9.62 10.03
N VAL A 422 5.23 9.72 9.75
CA VAL A 422 4.52 11.02 9.80
C VAL A 422 4.56 11.59 11.22
N LEU A 423 4.25 10.76 12.23
CA LEU A 423 4.30 11.14 13.64
C LEU A 423 5.71 11.58 14.07
N LEU A 424 6.75 10.80 13.74
CA LEU A 424 8.16 11.14 14.01
C LEU A 424 8.53 12.52 13.45
N ARG A 425 8.14 12.81 12.20
CA ARG A 425 8.42 14.11 11.58
C ARG A 425 7.64 15.24 12.24
N ASN A 426 6.43 14.99 12.71
CA ASN A 426 5.67 15.98 13.49
C ASN A 426 6.34 16.28 14.83
N VAL A 427 6.83 15.24 15.53
CA VAL A 427 7.60 15.38 16.76
C VAL A 427 8.89 16.15 16.52
N GLY A 428 9.64 15.80 15.47
CA GLY A 428 10.89 16.49 15.11
C GLY A 428 10.73 17.97 14.78
N ARG A 429 9.55 18.40 14.31
CA ARG A 429 9.22 19.83 14.10
C ARG A 429 8.91 20.57 15.41
N VAL A 430 8.35 19.88 16.40
CA VAL A 430 7.94 20.46 17.68
C VAL A 430 9.09 20.47 18.67
N ALA A 431 9.90 19.40 18.72
CA ALA A 431 11.04 19.24 19.60
C ALA A 431 12.26 18.67 18.84
N PRO A 432 12.93 19.48 18.00
CA PRO A 432 14.04 19.02 17.17
C PRO A 432 15.23 18.49 17.98
N GLU A 433 15.63 19.18 19.05
CA GLU A 433 16.78 18.79 19.87
C GLU A 433 16.56 17.44 20.58
N VAL A 434 15.39 17.25 21.21
CA VAL A 434 15.02 15.99 21.89
C VAL A 434 15.00 14.84 20.88
N THR A 435 14.41 15.06 19.71
CA THR A 435 14.33 14.05 18.65
C THR A 435 15.74 13.65 18.18
N GLN A 436 16.62 14.62 17.94
CA GLN A 436 17.99 14.33 17.49
C GLN A 436 18.80 13.61 18.58
N ILE A 437 18.68 14.01 19.85
CA ILE A 437 19.35 13.34 20.98
C ILE A 437 18.85 11.91 21.13
N PHE A 438 17.54 11.69 21.02
CA PHE A 438 16.94 10.36 21.09
C PHE A 438 17.47 9.44 19.97
N ILE A 439 17.47 9.92 18.73
CA ILE A 439 17.97 9.16 17.58
C ILE A 439 19.47 8.85 17.74
N ARG A 440 20.26 9.80 18.25
CA ARG A 440 21.68 9.60 18.55
C ARG A 440 21.89 8.50 19.58
N ASN A 441 21.11 8.52 20.66
CA ASN A 441 21.20 7.53 21.72
C ASN A 441 20.73 6.15 21.22
N SER A 442 19.71 6.10 20.35
CA SER A 442 19.27 4.86 19.72
C SER A 442 20.36 4.25 18.83
N LEU A 443 21.06 5.08 18.05
CA LEU A 443 22.21 4.63 17.26
C LEU A 443 23.34 4.13 18.15
N ALA A 444 23.68 4.85 19.21
CA ALA A 444 24.71 4.45 20.16
C ALA A 444 24.37 3.11 20.86
N SER A 445 23.10 2.91 21.25
CA SER A 445 22.60 1.64 21.80
C SER A 445 22.80 0.49 20.82
N ALA A 446 22.36 0.69 19.58
CA ALA A 446 22.50 -0.31 18.52
C ALA A 446 23.97 -0.70 18.26
N ILE A 447 24.91 0.25 18.36
CA ILE A 447 26.35 0.01 18.22
C ILE A 447 26.94 -0.75 19.42
N ALA A 448 26.56 -0.37 20.65
CA ALA A 448 27.06 -1.01 21.86
C ALA A 448 26.60 -2.47 22.00
N SER A 449 25.52 -2.80 21.31
CA SER A 449 24.91 -4.12 21.32
C SER A 449 25.81 -5.15 20.59
N SER A 450 26.56 -5.95 21.36
CA SER A 450 27.65 -6.79 20.83
C SER A 450 27.22 -8.12 20.22
N SER A 451 25.94 -8.30 19.89
CA SER A 451 25.40 -9.59 19.43
C SER A 451 24.80 -9.49 18.03
N ASP A 452 25.06 -10.48 17.18
CA ASP A 452 24.38 -10.66 15.87
C ASP A 452 22.85 -10.77 15.98
N ARG A 453 22.30 -10.81 17.20
CA ARG A 453 20.86 -10.87 17.45
C ARG A 453 20.14 -9.52 17.43
N ASN A 454 20.83 -8.42 17.16
CA ASN A 454 20.25 -7.06 17.23
C ASN A 454 19.93 -6.43 15.86
N VAL A 455 19.75 -7.26 14.82
CA VAL A 455 19.42 -6.82 13.45
C VAL A 455 18.26 -5.82 13.44
N GLU A 456 17.17 -6.10 14.14
CA GLU A 456 15.95 -5.29 14.12
C GLU A 456 16.12 -3.99 14.91
N GLU A 457 16.94 -3.99 15.97
CA GLU A 457 17.26 -2.76 16.71
C GLU A 457 18.15 -1.84 15.87
N VAL A 458 19.16 -2.41 15.20
CA VAL A 458 20.06 -1.67 14.30
C VAL A 458 19.29 -1.12 13.11
N GLU A 459 18.46 -1.94 12.47
CA GLU A 459 17.62 -1.54 11.34
C GLU A 459 16.65 -0.43 11.75
N ALA A 460 15.97 -0.55 12.91
CA ALA A 460 15.07 0.49 13.41
C ALA A 460 15.81 1.81 13.70
N ALA A 461 16.99 1.75 14.34
CA ALA A 461 17.80 2.95 14.60
C ALA A 461 18.23 3.64 13.30
N LEU A 462 18.63 2.89 12.27
CA LEU A 462 18.95 3.42 10.95
C LEU A 462 17.72 4.00 10.25
N SER A 463 16.58 3.33 10.34
CA SER A 463 15.28 3.81 9.83
C SER A 463 14.86 5.14 10.46
N LEU A 464 15.10 5.35 11.76
CA LEU A 464 14.86 6.65 12.41
C LEU A 464 15.76 7.76 11.83
N ILE A 465 17.05 7.47 11.61
CA ILE A 465 17.99 8.44 11.00
C ILE A 465 17.61 8.74 9.56
N TYR A 466 17.19 7.73 8.80
CA TYR A 466 16.71 7.89 7.43
C TYR A 466 15.48 8.82 7.38
N ALA A 467 14.49 8.56 8.24
CA ALA A 467 13.26 9.36 8.34
C ALA A 467 13.52 10.78 8.85
N LEU A 468 14.49 10.98 9.75
CA LEU A 468 14.95 12.32 10.16
C LEU A 468 15.39 13.12 8.94
N GLY A 469 16.20 12.52 8.07
CA GLY A 469 16.72 13.18 6.87
C GLY A 469 15.65 13.53 5.84
N GLU A 470 14.49 12.87 5.83
CA GLU A 470 13.34 13.24 4.98
C GLU A 470 12.62 14.51 5.43
N SER A 471 12.74 14.87 6.71
CA SER A 471 12.09 16.06 7.26
C SER A 471 12.90 17.34 7.03
N MET A 472 14.16 17.21 6.61
CA MET A 472 15.11 18.31 6.52
C MET A 472 15.10 18.95 5.13
N SER A 473 15.35 20.26 5.08
CA SER A 473 15.61 20.95 3.82
C SER A 473 17.03 20.66 3.33
N ASP A 474 17.26 20.85 2.03
CA ASP A 474 18.57 20.70 1.42
C ASP A 474 19.62 21.63 2.04
N GLU A 475 19.22 22.84 2.42
CA GLU A 475 20.09 23.83 3.06
C GLU A 475 20.50 23.37 4.46
N ALA A 476 19.53 22.88 5.26
CA ALA A 476 19.81 22.35 6.59
C ALA A 476 20.73 21.13 6.54
N MET A 477 20.53 20.27 5.54
CA MET A 477 21.36 19.09 5.28
C MET A 477 22.80 19.46 4.93
N ARG A 478 23.00 20.46 4.07
CA ARG A 478 24.33 20.95 3.68
C ARG A 478 25.06 21.66 4.82
N ALA A 479 24.35 22.51 5.56
CA ALA A 479 24.94 23.26 6.68
C ALA A 479 25.40 22.32 7.80
N GLY A 480 24.62 21.28 8.10
CA GLY A 480 25.05 20.23 9.02
C GLY A 480 25.33 20.71 10.44
N ASN A 481 24.63 21.73 10.94
CA ASN A 481 25.00 22.36 12.21
C ASN A 481 24.72 21.45 13.44
N GLY A 482 25.54 21.60 14.48
CA GLY A 482 25.32 21.02 15.81
C GLY A 482 25.25 19.50 15.84
N LEU A 483 24.20 18.96 16.49
CA LEU A 483 23.98 17.52 16.71
C LEU A 483 23.86 16.71 15.41
N LEU A 484 23.45 17.35 14.30
CA LEU A 484 23.35 16.66 13.01
C LEU A 484 24.73 16.25 12.48
N SER A 485 25.74 17.14 12.56
CA SER A 485 27.11 16.80 12.14
C SER A 485 27.63 15.61 12.93
N GLU A 486 27.43 15.59 14.25
CA GLU A 486 27.83 14.47 15.11
C GLU A 486 27.15 13.17 14.68
N LEU A 487 25.82 13.20 14.49
CA LEU A 487 25.03 12.06 14.04
C LEU A 487 25.52 11.48 12.71
N VAL A 488 25.69 12.34 11.70
CA VAL A 488 26.13 11.91 10.36
C VAL A 488 27.56 11.40 10.41
N THR A 489 28.45 12.06 11.15
CA THR A 489 29.85 11.61 11.30
C THR A 489 29.93 10.25 12.00
N ASN A 490 29.11 10.04 13.03
CA ASN A 490 29.00 8.75 13.71
C ASN A 490 28.47 7.68 12.76
N LEU A 491 27.41 7.95 11.99
CA LEU A 491 26.88 7.03 10.99
C LEU A 491 27.95 6.58 9.97
N LEU A 492 28.71 7.54 9.43
CA LEU A 492 29.74 7.27 8.41
C LEU A 492 30.93 6.46 8.93
N SER A 493 31.26 6.58 10.21
CA SER A 493 32.38 5.88 10.84
C SER A 493 32.01 4.55 11.49
N THR A 494 30.71 4.30 11.69
CA THR A 494 30.22 3.09 12.36
C THR A 494 30.36 1.85 11.50
N ARG A 495 30.73 0.72 12.15
CA ARG A 495 30.59 -0.63 11.61
C ARG A 495 29.71 -1.45 12.55
N PHE A 496 28.56 -1.88 12.07
CA PHE A 496 27.67 -2.79 12.81
C PHE A 496 28.13 -4.25 12.65
N PRO A 497 27.99 -5.09 13.70
CA PRO A 497 28.27 -6.53 13.59
C PRO A 497 27.45 -7.20 12.49
N CYS A 498 26.17 -6.83 12.37
CA CYS A 498 25.21 -7.42 11.46
C CYS A 498 25.17 -6.78 10.06
N HIS A 499 26.28 -6.20 9.58
CA HIS A 499 26.35 -5.61 8.23
C HIS A 499 26.15 -6.63 7.10
N SER A 500 26.35 -7.92 7.37
CA SER A 500 26.08 -9.02 6.45
C SER A 500 24.59 -9.28 6.23
N ASN A 501 23.73 -8.79 7.11
CA ASN A 501 22.29 -8.95 6.99
C ASN A 501 21.74 -7.93 5.97
N ARG A 502 20.93 -8.43 5.03
CA ARG A 502 20.38 -7.66 3.91
C ARG A 502 19.63 -6.41 4.36
N LEU A 503 18.78 -6.50 5.38
CA LEU A 503 17.97 -5.37 5.83
C LEU A 503 18.83 -4.22 6.33
N VAL A 504 19.79 -4.54 7.20
CA VAL A 504 20.70 -3.56 7.79
C VAL A 504 21.58 -2.93 6.72
N ALA A 505 22.14 -3.74 5.81
CA ALA A 505 22.96 -3.22 4.72
C ALA A 505 22.17 -2.25 3.82
N LEU A 506 20.96 -2.61 3.41
CA LEU A 506 20.13 -1.77 2.56
C LEU A 506 19.79 -0.44 3.23
N VAL A 507 19.23 -0.45 4.44
CA VAL A 507 18.86 0.79 5.12
C VAL A 507 20.08 1.65 5.45
N TYR A 508 21.23 1.04 5.80
CA TYR A 508 22.48 1.75 6.04
C TYR A 508 22.96 2.51 4.80
N LEU A 509 23.03 1.82 3.65
CA LEU A 509 23.50 2.41 2.39
C LEU A 509 22.56 3.52 1.89
N GLU A 510 21.25 3.33 2.02
CA GLU A 510 20.25 4.36 1.71
C GLU A 510 20.41 5.58 2.61
N THR A 511 20.62 5.34 3.91
CA THR A 511 20.81 6.41 4.89
C THR A 511 22.07 7.21 4.56
N ILE A 512 23.22 6.57 4.34
CA ILE A 512 24.44 7.28 3.92
C ILE A 512 24.17 8.11 2.66
N THR A 513 23.53 7.51 1.66
CA THR A 513 23.26 8.18 0.38
C THR A 513 22.37 9.41 0.55
N ARG A 514 21.40 9.36 1.48
CA ARG A 514 20.52 10.49 1.81
C ARG A 514 21.29 11.68 2.38
N TYR A 515 22.32 11.44 3.19
CA TYR A 515 23.15 12.48 3.79
C TYR A 515 24.31 12.93 2.88
N MET A 516 24.36 12.53 1.61
CA MET A 516 25.48 12.90 0.73
C MET A 516 25.63 14.38 0.43
N LYS A 517 24.57 15.19 0.60
CA LYS A 517 24.67 16.66 0.50
C LYS A 517 25.52 17.25 1.62
N PHE A 518 25.52 16.64 2.81
CA PHE A 518 26.42 17.00 3.90
C PHE A 518 27.89 16.68 3.54
N VAL A 519 28.13 15.48 2.99
CA VAL A 519 29.47 15.04 2.54
C VAL A 519 29.98 15.88 1.38
N GLN A 520 29.08 16.37 0.52
CA GLN A 520 29.43 17.26 -0.57
C GLN A 520 30.11 18.54 -0.03
N GLU A 521 29.61 19.13 1.05
CA GLU A 521 30.26 20.31 1.67
C GLU A 521 31.46 19.93 2.57
N ASN A 522 31.46 18.72 3.13
CA ASN A 522 32.49 18.21 4.05
C ASN A 522 33.33 17.10 3.39
N THR A 523 34.20 17.48 2.46
CA THR A 523 34.94 16.54 1.60
C THR A 523 35.91 15.61 2.34
N GLN A 524 36.29 15.94 3.58
CA GLN A 524 37.12 15.09 4.43
C GLN A 524 36.49 13.71 4.71
N TYR A 525 35.17 13.57 4.56
CA TYR A 525 34.45 12.32 4.80
C TYR A 525 34.26 11.45 3.54
N ILE A 526 34.67 11.93 2.37
CA ILE A 526 34.60 11.16 1.11
C ILE A 526 35.29 9.79 1.23
N PRO A 527 36.50 9.66 1.82
CA PRO A 527 37.15 8.35 1.95
C PRO A 527 36.35 7.34 2.77
N LEU A 528 35.63 7.78 3.81
CA LEU A 528 34.78 6.91 4.63
C LEU A 528 33.60 6.38 3.81
N VAL A 529 32.93 7.26 3.06
CA VAL A 529 31.81 6.87 2.18
C VAL A 529 32.29 5.89 1.12
N LEU A 530 33.41 6.16 0.46
CA LEU A 530 33.98 5.26 -0.55
C LEU A 530 34.31 3.90 0.06
N ALA A 531 34.94 3.86 1.25
CA ALA A 531 35.19 2.61 1.95
C ALA A 531 33.90 1.84 2.24
N THR A 532 32.81 2.51 2.66
CA THR A 532 31.52 1.84 2.95
C THR A 532 30.82 1.29 1.70
N LEU A 533 30.91 1.99 0.56
CA LEU A 533 30.23 1.59 -0.67
C LEU A 533 31.01 0.52 -1.44
N LEU A 534 32.35 0.54 -1.35
CA LEU A 534 33.26 -0.29 -2.14
C LEU A 534 33.86 -1.48 -1.38
N ASP A 535 33.50 -1.69 -0.11
CA ASP A 535 33.90 -2.88 0.65
C ASP A 535 32.74 -3.90 0.79
N GLU A 536 32.95 -4.92 1.62
CA GLU A 536 31.99 -6.01 1.86
C GLU A 536 30.63 -5.54 2.40
N ARG A 537 30.50 -4.29 2.86
CA ARG A 537 29.22 -3.70 3.30
C ARG A 537 28.37 -3.20 2.13
N GLY A 538 28.98 -2.95 0.97
CA GLY A 538 28.34 -2.34 -0.18
C GLY A 538 28.38 -3.24 -1.41
N ILE A 539 29.17 -2.85 -2.40
CA ILE A 539 29.19 -3.49 -3.71
C ILE A 539 29.73 -4.94 -3.63
N HIS A 540 30.60 -5.26 -2.67
CA HIS A 540 31.13 -6.61 -2.46
C HIS A 540 30.30 -7.45 -1.48
N HIS A 541 29.11 -6.99 -1.13
CA HIS A 541 28.23 -7.71 -0.22
C HIS A 541 27.80 -9.07 -0.81
N GLN A 542 27.72 -10.09 0.04
CA GLN A 542 27.40 -11.47 -0.35
C GLN A 542 25.97 -11.62 -0.93
N ASN A 543 25.01 -10.88 -0.37
CA ASN A 543 23.63 -10.82 -0.86
C ASN A 543 23.53 -9.98 -2.14
N ILE A 544 22.98 -10.57 -3.21
CA ILE A 544 22.89 -9.97 -4.55
C ILE A 544 21.97 -8.74 -4.61
N TYR A 545 20.93 -8.68 -3.77
CA TYR A 545 20.04 -7.51 -3.72
C TYR A 545 20.78 -6.30 -3.15
N VAL A 546 21.64 -6.52 -2.15
CA VAL A 546 22.47 -5.47 -1.55
C VAL A 546 23.52 -4.98 -2.53
N SER A 547 24.31 -5.86 -3.14
CA SER A 547 25.39 -5.46 -4.05
C SER A 547 24.87 -4.72 -5.29
N ARG A 548 23.73 -5.14 -5.86
CA ARG A 548 23.05 -4.42 -6.94
C ARG A 548 22.57 -3.05 -6.50
N ARG A 549 21.94 -2.95 -5.33
CA ARG A 549 21.48 -1.66 -4.80
C ARG A 549 22.65 -0.73 -4.47
N ALA A 550 23.71 -1.26 -3.88
CA ALA A 550 24.94 -0.52 -3.58
C ALA A 550 25.58 0.04 -4.86
N SER A 551 25.60 -0.76 -5.94
CA SER A 551 26.11 -0.31 -7.26
C SER A 551 25.32 0.89 -7.79
N TYR A 552 23.99 0.86 -7.68
CA TYR A 552 23.12 1.98 -8.03
C TYR A 552 23.38 3.22 -7.16
N LEU A 553 23.46 3.05 -5.84
CA LEU A 553 23.71 4.14 -4.90
C LEU A 553 25.11 4.77 -5.12
N PHE A 554 26.12 3.94 -5.38
CA PHE A 554 27.46 4.39 -5.75
C PHE A 554 27.45 5.24 -7.04
N MET A 555 26.72 4.80 -8.07
CA MET A 555 26.54 5.61 -9.29
C MET A 555 25.90 6.97 -9.00
N ARG A 556 24.90 7.04 -8.09
CA ARG A 556 24.31 8.31 -7.66
C ARG A 556 25.28 9.20 -6.90
N VAL A 557 26.09 8.61 -6.02
CA VAL A 557 27.16 9.31 -5.27
C VAL A 557 28.18 9.91 -6.24
N VAL A 558 28.59 9.15 -7.25
CA VAL A 558 29.49 9.63 -8.31
C VAL A 558 28.88 10.81 -9.08
N LYS A 559 27.60 10.71 -9.48
CA LYS A 559 26.89 11.80 -10.17
C LYS A 559 26.81 13.09 -9.34
N LEU A 560 26.73 12.97 -8.01
CA LEU A 560 26.64 14.12 -7.10
C LEU A 560 28.00 14.75 -6.82
N LEU A 561 29.03 13.95 -6.55
CA LEU A 561 30.36 14.45 -6.14
C LEU A 561 31.26 14.85 -7.31
N LYS A 562 31.09 14.23 -8.50
CA LYS A 562 31.79 14.55 -9.75
C LYS A 562 33.30 14.79 -9.56
N SER A 563 33.77 16.01 -9.82
CA SER A 563 35.19 16.40 -9.78
C SER A 563 35.85 16.15 -8.41
N LYS A 564 35.08 16.14 -7.32
CA LYS A 564 35.58 15.84 -5.96
C LYS A 564 36.09 14.39 -5.82
N LEU A 565 35.71 13.49 -6.73
CA LEU A 565 36.18 12.09 -6.75
C LEU A 565 37.39 11.84 -7.64
N VAL A 566 37.82 12.82 -8.45
CA VAL A 566 38.98 12.68 -9.35
C VAL A 566 40.25 12.20 -8.63
N PRO A 567 40.58 12.71 -7.41
CA PRO A 567 41.75 12.23 -6.67
C PRO A 567 41.68 10.75 -6.24
N PHE A 568 40.50 10.16 -6.21
CA PHE A 568 40.25 8.81 -5.71
C PHE A 568 40.03 7.77 -6.83
N ILE A 569 40.12 8.16 -8.10
CA ILE A 569 39.82 7.27 -9.24
C ILE A 569 40.65 5.99 -9.19
N GLU A 570 41.97 6.08 -8.94
CA GLU A 570 42.82 4.89 -8.87
C GLU A 570 42.40 3.94 -7.76
N THR A 571 42.10 4.46 -6.57
CA THR A 571 41.60 3.66 -5.44
C THR A 571 40.26 3.01 -5.77
N ILE A 572 39.35 3.75 -6.39
CA ILE A 572 38.02 3.24 -6.79
C ILE A 572 38.18 2.12 -7.82
N LEU A 573 39.01 2.31 -8.86
CA LEU A 573 39.23 1.31 -9.90
C LEU A 573 39.90 0.05 -9.34
N GLN A 574 40.85 0.20 -8.41
CA GLN A 574 41.48 -0.92 -7.69
C GLN A 574 40.45 -1.72 -6.87
N SER A 575 39.58 -1.03 -6.13
CA SER A 575 38.51 -1.71 -5.36
C SER A 575 37.50 -2.42 -6.22
N LEU A 576 37.30 -2.00 -7.48
CA LEU A 576 36.35 -2.60 -8.41
C LEU A 576 37.00 -3.62 -9.36
N GLU A 577 38.30 -3.89 -9.22
CA GLU A 577 39.07 -4.71 -10.16
C GLU A 577 38.49 -6.12 -10.29
N ASP A 578 38.10 -6.77 -9.19
CA ASP A 578 37.49 -8.10 -9.18
C ASP A 578 36.14 -8.11 -9.92
N ILE A 579 35.36 -7.03 -9.80
CA ILE A 579 34.07 -6.87 -10.46
C ILE A 579 34.25 -6.65 -11.94
N VAL A 580 35.11 -5.72 -12.33
CA VAL A 580 35.45 -5.46 -13.73
C VAL A 580 36.03 -6.72 -14.36
N ALA A 581 36.91 -7.43 -13.66
CA ALA A 581 37.50 -8.70 -14.10
C ALA A 581 36.44 -9.77 -14.42
N ARG A 582 35.36 -9.85 -13.64
CA ARG A 582 34.24 -10.76 -13.93
C ARG A 582 33.65 -10.50 -15.31
N PHE A 583 33.47 -9.25 -15.71
CA PHE A 583 32.97 -8.87 -17.04
C PHE A 583 34.03 -8.92 -18.14
N THR A 584 35.30 -8.73 -17.81
CA THR A 584 36.40 -8.72 -18.80
C THR A 584 37.06 -10.11 -19.02
N SER A 585 36.68 -11.13 -18.25
CA SER A 585 37.20 -12.49 -18.36
C SER A 585 36.42 -13.38 -19.34
N MET A 586 37.13 -14.22 -20.11
CA MET A 586 36.51 -15.11 -21.12
C MET A 586 35.65 -16.25 -20.54
N ASN A 587 35.70 -16.50 -19.23
CA ASN A 587 35.02 -17.63 -18.56
C ASN A 587 33.71 -17.23 -17.88
N PHE A 588 33.20 -16.01 -18.12
CA PHE A 588 31.94 -15.57 -17.54
C PHE A 588 30.76 -16.38 -18.12
N ALA A 589 30.21 -17.30 -17.34
CA ALA A 589 28.94 -17.95 -17.62
C ALA A 589 27.95 -17.50 -16.55
N SER A 590 27.04 -16.59 -16.92
CA SER A 590 25.92 -16.24 -16.03
C SER A 590 25.09 -17.50 -15.78
N LYS A 591 25.14 -18.03 -14.54
CA LYS A 591 24.26 -19.14 -14.11
C LYS A 591 22.83 -18.69 -13.84
N GLU A 592 22.59 -17.38 -13.85
CA GLU A 592 21.31 -16.76 -13.55
C GLU A 592 20.77 -15.98 -14.76
N ALA A 593 19.45 -15.97 -14.87
CA ALA A 593 18.63 -15.70 -16.04
C ALA A 593 19.07 -14.52 -16.94
N ALA A 594 18.81 -14.69 -18.25
CA ALA A 594 18.84 -13.62 -19.24
C ALA A 594 18.05 -12.40 -18.74
N GLY A 595 18.71 -11.25 -18.56
CA GLY A 595 18.09 -9.97 -18.21
C GLY A 595 18.56 -9.28 -16.93
N SER A 596 19.58 -9.76 -16.22
CA SER A 596 20.12 -9.02 -15.05
C SER A 596 20.81 -7.71 -15.49
N GLU A 597 20.50 -6.56 -14.88
CA GLU A 597 21.25 -5.30 -15.12
C GLU A 597 22.61 -5.27 -14.39
N ASP A 598 23.22 -6.44 -14.24
CA ASP A 598 24.40 -6.63 -13.41
C ASP A 598 25.60 -5.85 -13.97
N GLY A 599 26.26 -5.06 -13.14
CA GLY A 599 27.40 -4.23 -13.54
C GLY A 599 27.09 -2.94 -14.31
N VAL A 600 25.88 -2.72 -14.83
CA VAL A 600 25.52 -1.51 -15.60
C VAL A 600 25.83 -0.23 -14.81
N HIS A 601 25.40 -0.16 -13.55
CA HIS A 601 25.63 1.01 -12.72
C HIS A 601 27.11 1.22 -12.37
N ILE A 602 27.88 0.14 -12.21
CA ILE A 602 29.32 0.22 -11.94
C ILE A 602 30.04 0.82 -13.14
N PHE A 603 29.78 0.32 -14.35
CA PHE A 603 30.41 0.85 -15.55
C PHE A 603 29.94 2.27 -15.89
N GLU A 604 28.69 2.61 -15.61
CA GLU A 604 28.22 4.01 -15.71
C GLU A 604 28.97 4.92 -14.72
N ALA A 605 29.15 4.48 -13.47
CA ALA A 605 29.91 5.22 -12.45
C ALA A 605 31.38 5.41 -12.87
N ILE A 606 32.03 4.34 -13.34
CA ILE A 606 33.40 4.39 -13.87
C ILE A 606 33.49 5.34 -15.07
N GLY A 607 32.53 5.27 -15.99
CA GLY A 607 32.46 6.16 -17.15
C GLY A 607 32.35 7.62 -16.74
N LEU A 608 31.49 7.94 -15.76
CA LEU A 608 31.30 9.29 -15.25
C LEU A 608 32.55 9.83 -14.54
N LEU A 609 33.31 8.98 -13.86
CA LEU A 609 34.56 9.34 -13.21
C LEU A 609 35.68 9.60 -14.24
N ILE A 610 35.90 8.64 -15.13
CA ILE A 610 36.94 8.73 -16.15
C ILE A 610 36.62 9.88 -17.10
N GLY A 611 35.36 10.05 -17.51
CA GLY A 611 34.89 11.07 -18.46
C GLY A 611 34.97 12.52 -17.97
N MET A 612 35.50 12.80 -16.78
CA MET A 612 35.70 14.17 -16.30
C MET A 612 36.86 14.88 -17.03
N GLU A 613 36.68 16.16 -17.37
CA GLU A 613 37.71 16.98 -18.01
C GLU A 613 38.98 17.15 -17.12
N ASP A 614 38.83 17.06 -15.80
CA ASP A 614 39.90 17.22 -14.81
C ASP A 614 40.88 16.02 -14.75
N VAL A 615 40.53 14.86 -15.33
CA VAL A 615 41.41 13.68 -15.36
C VAL A 615 42.55 13.92 -16.35
N PRO A 616 43.83 13.63 -16.02
CA PRO A 616 44.94 13.75 -16.96
C PRO A 616 44.71 12.95 -18.25
N LEU A 617 45.08 13.51 -19.40
CA LEU A 617 44.77 12.93 -20.73
C LEU A 617 45.34 11.52 -20.91
N GLU A 618 46.60 11.31 -20.52
CA GLU A 618 47.29 10.01 -20.62
C GLU A 618 46.54 8.96 -19.79
N LYS A 619 46.30 9.25 -18.51
CA LYS A 619 45.55 8.37 -17.60
C LYS A 619 44.14 8.09 -18.09
N GLN A 620 43.44 9.09 -18.61
CA GLN A 620 42.06 8.92 -19.10
C GLN A 620 42.01 7.94 -20.28
N SER A 621 42.96 8.03 -21.21
CA SER A 621 43.08 7.12 -22.34
C SER A 621 43.44 5.71 -21.89
N ASP A 622 44.38 5.59 -20.94
CA ASP A 622 44.83 4.31 -20.41
C ASP A 622 43.70 3.57 -19.68
N TYR A 623 42.97 4.26 -18.79
CA TYR A 623 41.83 3.66 -18.09
C TYR A 623 40.74 3.22 -19.07
N LEU A 624 40.37 4.06 -20.03
CA LEU A 624 39.34 3.70 -21.01
C LEU A 624 39.77 2.51 -21.88
N SER A 625 41.04 2.45 -22.26
CA SER A 625 41.61 1.38 -23.08
C SER A 625 41.58 0.05 -22.32
N SER A 626 42.00 0.08 -21.05
CA SER A 626 41.98 -1.09 -20.16
C SER A 626 40.59 -1.71 -19.97
N LEU A 627 39.52 -0.92 -20.14
CA LEU A 627 38.14 -1.36 -20.03
C LEU A 627 37.54 -1.80 -21.38
N LEU A 628 37.68 -0.97 -22.43
CA LEU A 628 37.05 -1.24 -23.73
C LEU A 628 37.73 -2.38 -24.49
N THR A 629 39.06 -2.45 -24.49
CA THR A 629 39.79 -3.44 -25.31
C THR A 629 39.45 -4.89 -24.94
N PRO A 630 39.43 -5.29 -23.64
CA PRO A 630 39.04 -6.66 -23.28
C PRO A 630 37.58 -6.99 -23.62
N LEU A 631 36.66 -6.03 -23.45
CA LEU A 631 35.24 -6.21 -23.77
C LEU A 631 35.01 -6.38 -25.28
N CYS A 632 35.64 -5.54 -26.11
CA CYS A 632 35.58 -5.66 -27.57
C CYS A 632 36.18 -6.99 -28.04
N ARG A 633 37.35 -7.38 -27.50
CA ARG A 633 38.00 -8.64 -27.86
C ARG A 633 37.14 -9.86 -27.52
N GLN A 634 36.40 -9.84 -26.41
CA GLN A 634 35.46 -10.90 -26.08
C GLN A 634 34.33 -11.00 -27.10
N VAL A 635 33.73 -9.88 -27.50
CA VAL A 635 32.69 -9.86 -28.54
C VAL A 635 33.23 -10.43 -29.84
N GLU A 636 34.42 -10.01 -30.28
CA GLU A 636 35.07 -10.52 -31.50
C GLU A 636 35.28 -12.04 -31.46
N VAL A 637 35.80 -12.57 -30.33
CA VAL A 637 36.00 -14.01 -30.15
C VAL A 637 34.66 -14.76 -30.13
N MET A 638 33.63 -14.22 -29.49
CA MET A 638 32.30 -14.83 -29.47
C MET A 638 31.65 -14.82 -30.87
N LEU A 639 31.86 -13.76 -31.66
CA LEU A 639 31.40 -13.68 -33.06
C LEU A 639 32.11 -14.70 -33.95
N MET A 640 33.43 -14.88 -33.79
CA MET A 640 34.19 -15.90 -34.55
C MET A 640 33.71 -17.32 -34.27
N ASN A 641 33.33 -17.61 -33.02
CA ASN A 641 32.86 -18.92 -32.58
C ASN A 641 31.36 -19.15 -32.84
N ALA A 642 30.62 -18.15 -33.33
CA ALA A 642 29.18 -18.24 -33.61
C ALA A 642 28.83 -19.28 -34.69
N LYS A 643 29.77 -19.62 -35.58
CA LYS A 643 29.54 -20.54 -36.71
C LYS A 643 29.54 -22.04 -36.32
N VAL A 644 29.80 -22.37 -35.04
CA VAL A 644 29.97 -23.76 -34.54
C VAL A 644 28.90 -24.14 -33.49
N LEU A 645 27.73 -23.49 -33.51
CA LEU A 645 26.76 -23.56 -32.42
C LEU A 645 26.10 -24.94 -32.20
N ASN A 646 26.23 -25.47 -30.97
CA ASN A 646 25.36 -26.49 -30.39
C ASN A 646 24.05 -25.84 -29.87
N PRO A 647 22.89 -26.52 -29.93
CA PRO A 647 21.59 -25.94 -29.55
C PRO A 647 21.51 -25.47 -28.08
N GLU A 648 22.17 -26.18 -27.16
CA GLU A 648 22.07 -25.93 -25.70
C GLU A 648 22.99 -24.79 -25.20
N GLU A 649 24.07 -24.46 -25.91
CA GLU A 649 25.02 -23.39 -25.53
C GLU A 649 24.65 -22.01 -26.09
N SER A 650 23.66 -21.96 -26.99
CA SER A 650 23.26 -20.75 -27.70
C SER A 650 22.68 -19.64 -26.81
N PRO A 651 21.80 -19.87 -25.81
CA PRO A 651 21.17 -18.78 -25.06
C PRO A 651 22.14 -18.08 -24.09
N LEU A 652 23.05 -18.81 -23.46
CA LEU A 652 24.05 -18.24 -22.53
C LEU A 652 25.05 -17.33 -23.25
N LYS A 653 25.52 -17.73 -24.43
CA LYS A 653 26.41 -16.92 -25.27
C LYS A 653 25.71 -15.62 -25.70
N LEU A 654 24.45 -15.69 -26.11
CA LEU A 654 23.66 -14.51 -26.48
C LEU A 654 23.44 -13.57 -25.29
N ALA A 655 23.15 -14.12 -24.10
CA ALA A 655 23.02 -13.33 -22.87
C ALA A 655 24.34 -12.62 -22.51
N ASN A 656 25.49 -13.29 -22.64
CA ASN A 656 26.79 -12.68 -22.39
C ASN A 656 27.10 -11.52 -23.35
N ILE A 657 26.82 -11.68 -24.65
CA ILE A 657 26.99 -10.58 -25.62
C ILE A 657 26.08 -9.39 -25.26
N GLN A 658 24.82 -9.65 -24.87
CA GLN A 658 23.89 -8.59 -24.42
C GLN A 658 24.47 -7.82 -23.22
N GLN A 659 25.01 -8.53 -22.22
CA GLN A 659 25.62 -7.90 -21.04
C GLN A 659 26.81 -7.01 -21.42
N ILE A 660 27.69 -7.49 -22.29
CA ILE A 660 28.86 -6.70 -22.73
C ILE A 660 28.39 -5.42 -23.44
N ILE A 661 27.40 -5.50 -24.32
CA ILE A 661 26.83 -4.30 -24.98
C ILE A 661 26.26 -3.34 -23.95
N MET A 662 25.51 -3.84 -22.95
CA MET A 662 24.89 -3.01 -21.91
C MET A 662 25.95 -2.28 -21.07
N VAL A 663 27.00 -2.98 -20.68
CA VAL A 663 28.12 -2.46 -19.90
C VAL A 663 28.94 -1.42 -20.68
N ILE A 664 29.26 -1.70 -21.95
CA ILE A 664 29.92 -0.71 -22.84
C ILE A 664 29.05 0.54 -23.00
N ASN A 665 27.76 0.35 -23.22
CA ASN A 665 26.80 1.46 -23.37
C ASN A 665 26.70 2.31 -22.09
N ALA A 666 26.70 1.66 -20.92
CA ALA A 666 26.72 2.35 -19.64
C ALA A 666 28.00 3.18 -19.45
N LEU A 667 29.16 2.58 -19.77
CA LEU A 667 30.46 3.25 -19.71
C LEU A 667 30.49 4.49 -20.61
N SER A 668 29.96 4.41 -21.83
CA SER A 668 29.97 5.54 -22.77
C SER A 668 29.13 6.74 -22.31
N LYS A 669 28.07 6.53 -21.53
CA LYS A 669 27.20 7.62 -21.02
C LYS A 669 27.96 8.63 -20.15
N GLY A 670 29.10 8.23 -19.58
CA GLY A 670 29.94 9.11 -18.77
C GLY A 670 30.73 10.15 -19.56
N PHE A 671 30.82 10.03 -20.88
CA PHE A 671 31.65 10.88 -21.73
C PHE A 671 30.80 11.92 -22.47
N GLY A 672 31.08 13.20 -22.24
CA GLY A 672 30.39 14.28 -22.93
C GLY A 672 30.87 14.48 -24.37
N GLY A 673 29.95 14.82 -25.29
CA GLY A 673 30.28 15.05 -26.69
C GLY A 673 31.40 16.07 -26.94
N ARG A 674 31.43 17.18 -26.18
CA ARG A 674 32.49 18.20 -26.24
C ARG A 674 33.87 17.62 -25.94
N LEU A 675 33.97 16.78 -24.91
CA LEU A 675 35.22 16.13 -24.52
C LEU A 675 35.74 15.24 -25.64
N VAL A 676 34.86 14.40 -26.19
CA VAL A 676 35.22 13.32 -27.11
C VAL A 676 35.47 13.83 -28.53
N THR A 677 34.75 14.86 -28.98
CA THR A 677 34.86 15.42 -30.35
C THR A 677 35.81 16.61 -30.44
N GLY A 678 35.89 17.43 -29.39
CA GLY A 678 36.71 18.64 -29.37
C GLY A 678 38.00 18.42 -28.59
N SER A 679 37.89 18.26 -27.28
CA SER A 679 39.05 18.34 -26.37
C SER A 679 40.00 17.15 -26.48
N ARG A 680 39.48 15.93 -26.70
CA ARG A 680 40.24 14.67 -26.68
C ARG A 680 39.80 13.71 -27.79
N PRO A 681 40.13 14.00 -29.07
CA PRO A 681 39.68 13.20 -30.22
C PRO A 681 40.13 11.73 -30.21
N ALA A 682 41.25 11.41 -29.53
CA ALA A 682 41.74 10.04 -29.38
C ALA A 682 40.72 9.12 -28.67
N ILE A 683 40.02 9.65 -27.66
CA ILE A 683 38.95 8.93 -26.97
C ILE A 683 37.76 8.71 -27.90
N GLY A 684 37.45 9.70 -28.75
CA GLY A 684 36.43 9.54 -29.79
C GLY A 684 36.76 8.46 -30.80
N HIS A 685 38.04 8.28 -31.13
CA HIS A 685 38.48 7.19 -31.98
C HIS A 685 38.25 5.82 -31.32
N MET A 686 38.47 5.68 -30.02
CA MET A 686 38.23 4.42 -29.30
C MET A 686 36.74 4.04 -29.34
N PHE A 687 35.83 4.98 -29.12
CA PHE A 687 34.39 4.72 -29.25
C PHE A 687 33.96 4.37 -30.67
N LYS A 688 34.60 4.97 -31.70
CA LYS A 688 34.38 4.59 -33.10
C LYS A 688 34.79 3.14 -33.37
N GLN A 689 35.97 2.73 -32.87
CA GLN A 689 36.42 1.35 -32.97
C GLN A 689 35.48 0.38 -32.24
N THR A 690 35.00 0.75 -31.05
CA THR A 690 34.00 -0.04 -30.32
C THR A 690 32.69 -0.15 -31.11
N LEU A 691 32.22 0.94 -31.73
CA LEU A 691 31.04 0.92 -32.59
C LEU A 691 31.22 0.00 -33.81
N ASP A 692 32.39 0.02 -34.44
CA ASP A 692 32.72 -0.90 -35.54
C ASP A 692 32.59 -2.38 -35.12
N VAL A 693 33.10 -2.73 -33.94
CA VAL A 693 33.01 -4.09 -33.39
C VAL A 693 31.56 -4.48 -33.11
N LEU A 694 30.80 -3.62 -32.42
CA LEU A 694 29.41 -3.94 -32.04
C LEU A 694 28.46 -3.99 -33.24
N LEU A 695 28.74 -3.28 -34.33
CA LEU A 695 27.96 -3.38 -35.57
C LEU A 695 28.12 -4.74 -36.27
N GLN A 696 29.22 -5.46 -36.05
CA GLN A 696 29.39 -6.81 -36.60
C GLN A 696 28.37 -7.80 -36.01
N ILE A 697 27.85 -7.52 -34.80
CA ILE A 697 26.80 -8.33 -34.16
C ILE A 697 25.53 -8.34 -35.00
N LEU A 698 25.17 -7.20 -35.61
CA LEU A 698 23.99 -7.11 -36.49
C LEU A 698 24.16 -7.93 -37.78
N VAL A 699 25.41 -8.21 -38.18
CA VAL A 699 25.72 -9.01 -39.38
C VAL A 699 25.69 -10.51 -39.08
N GLU A 700 26.31 -10.92 -37.96
CA GLU A 700 26.43 -12.34 -37.60
C GLU A 700 25.18 -12.88 -36.87
N PHE A 701 24.43 -12.03 -36.16
CA PHE A 701 23.19 -12.40 -35.44
C PHE A 701 21.99 -11.54 -35.85
N PRO A 702 21.64 -11.48 -37.14
CA PRO A 702 20.65 -10.54 -37.62
C PRO A 702 19.25 -10.82 -37.03
N LYS A 703 18.89 -12.11 -36.87
CA LYS A 703 17.59 -12.59 -36.36
C LYS A 703 17.36 -12.47 -34.84
N VAL A 704 18.37 -12.09 -34.07
CA VAL A 704 18.27 -12.07 -32.60
C VAL A 704 17.82 -10.68 -32.13
N GLU A 705 16.51 -10.49 -32.01
CA GLU A 705 15.89 -9.22 -31.59
C GLU A 705 16.53 -8.62 -30.31
N PRO A 706 16.76 -9.36 -29.21
CA PRO A 706 17.38 -8.78 -28.02
C PRO A 706 18.77 -8.17 -28.25
N LEU A 707 19.62 -8.77 -29.10
CA LEU A 707 20.94 -8.22 -29.43
C LEU A 707 20.81 -6.96 -30.28
N ARG A 708 19.91 -7.01 -31.27
CA ARG A 708 19.62 -5.90 -32.16
C ARG A 708 19.19 -4.65 -31.39
N THR A 709 18.24 -4.78 -30.47
CA THR A 709 17.76 -3.68 -29.63
C THR A 709 18.89 -3.09 -28.76
N LYS A 710 19.82 -3.92 -28.23
CA LYS A 710 20.96 -3.42 -27.45
C LYS A 710 21.99 -2.69 -28.30
N VAL A 711 22.31 -3.17 -29.51
CA VAL A 711 23.21 -2.46 -30.44
C VAL A 711 22.60 -1.13 -30.87
N LEU A 712 21.30 -1.10 -31.16
CA LEU A 712 20.57 0.14 -31.47
C LEU A 712 20.61 1.14 -30.31
N SER A 713 20.42 0.67 -29.08
CA SER A 713 20.57 1.50 -27.87
C SER A 713 21.98 2.08 -27.76
N PHE A 714 23.02 1.33 -28.12
CA PHE A 714 24.39 1.83 -28.15
C PHE A 714 24.61 2.87 -29.26
N ILE A 715 24.06 2.67 -30.47
CA ILE A 715 24.11 3.66 -31.56
C ILE A 715 23.48 4.98 -31.10
N HIS A 716 22.34 4.92 -30.40
CA HIS A 716 21.72 6.11 -29.81
C HIS A 716 22.63 6.80 -28.80
N CYS A 717 23.33 6.07 -27.93
CA CYS A 717 24.30 6.69 -27.02
C CYS A 717 25.49 7.31 -27.77
N MET A 718 25.92 6.71 -28.89
CA MET A 718 27.00 7.26 -29.72
C MET A 718 26.60 8.54 -30.43
N VAL A 719 25.31 8.69 -30.79
CA VAL A 719 24.76 9.97 -31.27
C VAL A 719 25.00 11.08 -30.24
N ASP A 720 24.89 10.78 -28.94
CA ASP A 720 25.20 11.72 -27.86
C ASP A 720 26.70 11.92 -27.62
N THR A 721 27.49 10.85 -27.74
CA THR A 721 28.91 10.82 -27.32
C THR A 721 29.89 11.30 -28.40
N ILE A 722 29.72 10.88 -29.66
CA ILE A 722 30.63 11.23 -30.77
C ILE A 722 29.98 12.15 -31.82
N GLY A 723 28.71 12.51 -31.64
CA GLY A 723 28.01 13.50 -32.47
C GLY A 723 27.91 13.08 -33.95
N THR A 724 28.15 14.03 -34.86
CA THR A 724 28.06 13.82 -36.33
C THR A 724 29.04 12.77 -36.85
N SER A 725 30.04 12.39 -36.06
CA SER A 725 30.94 11.27 -36.41
C SER A 725 30.24 9.90 -36.45
N VAL A 726 29.00 9.77 -35.96
CA VAL A 726 28.17 8.55 -36.15
C VAL A 726 27.72 8.37 -37.60
N PHE A 727 27.59 9.44 -38.38
CA PHE A 727 26.95 9.41 -39.70
C PHE A 727 27.49 8.38 -40.70
N PRO A 728 28.81 8.08 -40.77
CA PRO A 728 29.35 7.05 -41.65
C PRO A 728 28.89 5.62 -41.30
N TYR A 729 28.48 5.38 -40.06
CA TYR A 729 28.11 4.06 -39.54
C TYR A 729 26.62 3.73 -39.74
N LEU A 730 25.78 4.76 -39.88
CA LEU A 730 24.33 4.61 -40.01
C LEU A 730 23.88 3.84 -41.25
N PRO A 731 24.43 4.05 -42.46
CA PRO A 731 24.02 3.30 -43.63
C PRO A 731 24.23 1.80 -43.44
N LYS A 732 25.39 1.41 -42.92
CA LYS A 732 25.73 0.00 -42.63
C LYS A 732 24.80 -0.62 -41.59
N ALA A 733 24.47 0.11 -40.52
CA ALA A 733 23.52 -0.36 -39.50
C ALA A 733 22.10 -0.50 -40.08
N LEU A 734 21.63 0.49 -40.84
CA LEU A 734 20.32 0.49 -41.46
C LEU A 734 20.17 -0.60 -42.52
N GLU A 735 21.19 -0.84 -43.35
CA GLU A 735 21.19 -1.92 -44.35
C GLU A 735 20.97 -3.29 -43.70
N GLN A 736 21.66 -3.59 -42.60
CA GLN A 736 21.50 -4.87 -41.89
C GLN A 736 20.13 -5.00 -41.21
N LEU A 737 19.58 -3.89 -40.71
CA LEU A 737 18.23 -3.87 -40.13
C LEU A 737 17.15 -3.99 -41.22
N LEU A 738 17.37 -3.46 -42.42
CA LEU A 738 16.39 -3.46 -43.52
C LEU A 738 16.33 -4.80 -44.28
N ALA A 739 17.42 -5.59 -44.25
CA ALA A 739 17.52 -6.91 -44.87
C ALA A 739 16.64 -7.98 -44.19
N GLU A 740 16.23 -7.77 -42.94
CA GLU A 740 15.30 -8.66 -42.24
C GLU A 740 13.89 -8.07 -42.20
N SER A 741 13.04 -8.61 -43.06
CA SER A 741 11.69 -8.13 -43.35
C SER A 741 10.65 -8.45 -42.25
N GLU A 742 10.81 -7.91 -41.03
CA GLU A 742 9.78 -7.97 -40.01
C GLU A 742 9.18 -6.59 -39.71
N LEU A 743 7.84 -6.51 -39.68
CA LEU A 743 7.05 -5.29 -39.39
C LEU A 743 7.40 -4.60 -38.06
N ILE A 744 8.07 -5.33 -37.16
CA ILE A 744 8.49 -4.88 -35.84
C ILE A 744 9.67 -3.90 -35.94
N LEU A 745 10.62 -4.12 -36.88
CA LEU A 745 11.84 -3.30 -37.02
C LEU A 745 11.59 -1.86 -37.51
N PHE A 746 10.51 -1.60 -38.25
CA PHE A 746 10.21 -0.25 -38.74
C PHE A 746 10.04 0.78 -37.61
N GLY A 747 9.57 0.34 -36.43
CA GLY A 747 9.44 1.21 -35.26
C GLY A 747 10.79 1.68 -34.73
N GLU A 748 11.75 0.75 -34.59
CA GLU A 748 13.07 1.04 -34.02
C GLU A 748 13.92 1.91 -34.97
N ILE A 749 13.85 1.63 -36.28
CA ILE A 749 14.56 2.41 -37.32
C ILE A 749 14.05 3.85 -37.36
N VAL A 750 12.73 4.04 -37.34
CA VAL A 750 12.09 5.36 -37.34
C VAL A 750 12.40 6.13 -36.06
N LEU A 751 12.44 5.43 -34.92
CA LEU A 751 12.82 6.05 -33.65
C LEU A 751 14.26 6.57 -33.70
N ALA A 752 15.19 5.76 -34.21
CA ALA A 752 16.59 6.16 -34.38
C ALA A 752 16.73 7.35 -35.33
N GLN A 753 16.04 7.34 -36.48
CA GLN A 753 16.04 8.44 -37.45
C GLN A 753 15.46 9.73 -36.85
N LYS A 754 14.42 9.62 -36.02
CA LYS A 754 13.82 10.76 -35.33
C LYS A 754 14.76 11.36 -34.29
N VAL A 755 15.40 10.55 -33.44
CA VAL A 755 16.40 11.01 -32.47
C VAL A 755 17.56 11.72 -33.18
N MET A 756 18.03 11.17 -34.30
CA MET A 756 19.10 11.78 -35.08
C MET A 756 18.69 13.14 -35.67
N TYR A 757 17.46 13.24 -36.17
CA TYR A 757 16.93 14.53 -36.61
C TYR A 757 16.78 15.53 -35.45
N GLU A 758 16.25 15.10 -34.30
CA GLU A 758 16.10 15.96 -33.12
C GLU A 758 17.45 16.52 -32.63
N LYS A 759 18.53 15.74 -32.76
CA LYS A 759 19.86 16.16 -32.30
C LYS A 759 20.67 16.95 -33.34
N PHE A 760 20.58 16.61 -34.62
CA PHE A 760 21.44 17.20 -35.67
C PHE A 760 20.68 18.05 -36.70
N GLY A 761 19.35 18.11 -36.63
CA GLY A 761 18.53 18.94 -37.50
C GLY A 761 18.73 18.65 -38.99
N ASP A 762 18.89 19.71 -39.77
CA ASP A 762 19.00 19.63 -41.23
C ASP A 762 20.28 18.93 -41.71
N ASP A 763 21.35 18.89 -40.90
CA ASP A 763 22.60 18.20 -41.25
C ASP A 763 22.38 16.69 -41.40
N PHE A 764 21.53 16.11 -40.54
CA PHE A 764 21.13 14.71 -40.66
C PHE A 764 20.31 14.47 -41.93
N LEU A 765 19.38 15.37 -42.28
CA LEU A 765 18.53 15.22 -43.46
C LEU A 765 19.35 15.27 -44.76
N VAL A 766 20.30 16.19 -44.85
CA VAL A 766 21.20 16.29 -46.00
C VAL A 766 22.01 15.01 -46.17
N HIS A 767 22.56 14.46 -45.08
CA HIS A 767 23.29 13.19 -45.12
C HIS A 767 22.37 12.00 -45.47
N PHE A 768 21.20 11.93 -44.84
CA PHE A 768 20.25 10.83 -45.03
C PHE A 768 19.70 10.78 -46.46
N VAL A 769 19.34 11.93 -47.04
CA VAL A 769 18.89 12.02 -48.44
C VAL A 769 20.02 11.68 -49.41
N SER A 770 21.21 12.22 -49.19
CA SER A 770 22.34 12.06 -50.12
C SER A 770 22.99 10.69 -50.10
N LYS A 771 22.87 9.92 -49.02
CA LYS A 771 23.51 8.59 -48.88
C LYS A 771 22.54 7.43 -48.76
N THR A 772 21.41 7.59 -48.07
CA THR A 772 20.47 6.49 -47.80
C THR A 772 19.35 6.44 -48.85
N PHE A 773 18.74 7.59 -49.19
CA PHE A 773 17.71 7.60 -50.25
C PHE A 773 18.29 7.50 -51.65
N SER A 774 19.48 8.02 -51.88
CA SER A 774 20.20 7.89 -53.15
C SER A 774 20.62 6.44 -53.44
N SER A 775 21.16 5.72 -52.44
CA SER A 775 21.50 4.30 -52.59
C SER A 775 20.26 3.43 -52.79
N ALA A 776 19.15 3.81 -52.14
CA ALA A 776 17.85 3.17 -52.28
C ALA A 776 17.06 3.57 -53.53
N HIS A 777 17.62 4.37 -54.45
CA HIS A 777 16.93 4.88 -55.66
C HIS A 777 15.51 5.43 -55.37
N CYS A 778 15.33 6.07 -54.22
CA CYS A 778 14.01 6.57 -53.79
C CYS A 778 13.59 7.78 -54.63
N PRO A 779 12.36 7.84 -55.17
CA PRO A 779 11.87 9.01 -55.91
C PRO A 779 11.95 10.28 -55.06
N GLN A 780 12.44 11.37 -55.66
CA GLN A 780 12.71 12.64 -54.96
C GLN A 780 11.48 13.18 -54.22
N ASN A 781 10.29 13.07 -54.81
CA ASN A 781 9.02 13.47 -54.19
C ASN A 781 8.69 12.68 -52.90
N LEU A 782 9.01 11.38 -52.84
CA LEU A 782 8.78 10.54 -51.67
C LEU A 782 9.81 10.80 -50.57
N ALA A 783 11.08 11.03 -50.96
CA ALA A 783 12.14 11.43 -50.04
C ALA A 783 11.83 12.78 -49.36
N GLU A 784 11.32 13.75 -50.12
CA GLU A 784 10.90 15.06 -49.58
C GLU A 784 9.70 14.95 -48.62
N GLN A 785 8.68 14.15 -48.97
CA GLN A 785 7.54 13.89 -48.07
C GLN A 785 7.97 13.17 -46.79
N TYR A 786 8.91 12.23 -46.88
CA TYR A 786 9.47 11.57 -45.71
C TYR A 786 10.22 12.56 -44.81
N CYS A 787 11.08 13.39 -45.39
CA CYS A 787 11.80 14.42 -44.64
C CYS A 787 10.83 15.38 -43.94
N GLN A 788 9.77 15.84 -44.61
CA GLN A 788 8.74 16.70 -44.00
C GLN A 788 8.04 16.01 -42.81
N LYS A 789 7.70 14.72 -42.94
CA LYS A 789 7.10 13.95 -41.86
C LYS A 789 8.08 13.66 -40.71
N LEU A 790 9.37 13.56 -40.99
CA LEU A 790 10.40 13.45 -39.96
C LEU A 790 10.56 14.77 -39.19
N LYS A 791 10.44 15.92 -39.88
CA LYS A 791 10.52 17.26 -39.27
C LYS A 791 9.38 17.58 -38.29
N GLY A 792 8.16 17.11 -38.56
CA GLY A 792 6.96 17.56 -37.81
C GLY A 792 5.91 16.50 -37.51
N GLY A 793 6.13 15.22 -37.85
CA GLY A 793 5.15 14.15 -37.70
C GLY A 793 5.15 13.46 -36.32
N GLU A 794 3.96 13.08 -35.87
CA GLU A 794 3.81 12.14 -34.74
C GLU A 794 4.43 10.78 -35.07
N PHE A 795 5.05 10.13 -34.07
CA PHE A 795 5.81 8.88 -34.25
C PHE A 795 5.00 7.78 -34.96
N LYS A 796 3.70 7.64 -34.63
CA LYS A 796 2.80 6.65 -35.26
C LYS A 796 2.60 6.90 -36.76
N VAL A 797 2.47 8.18 -37.15
CA VAL A 797 2.25 8.59 -38.54
C VAL A 797 3.53 8.45 -39.36
N LEU A 798 4.68 8.76 -38.76
CA LEU A 798 5.98 8.57 -39.39
C LEU A 798 6.28 7.07 -39.58
N ARG A 799 5.97 6.23 -38.58
CA ARG A 799 6.14 4.78 -38.65
C ARG A 799 5.31 4.15 -39.75
N SER A 800 4.01 4.47 -39.83
CA SER A 800 3.13 3.92 -40.87
C SER A 800 3.52 4.40 -42.27
N PHE A 801 3.96 5.65 -42.40
CA PHE A 801 4.46 6.18 -43.67
C PHE A 801 5.79 5.55 -44.09
N TYR A 802 6.73 5.34 -43.15
CA TYR A 802 7.99 4.66 -43.43
C TYR A 802 7.77 3.22 -43.88
N GLN A 803 6.86 2.50 -43.21
CA GLN A 803 6.48 1.16 -43.61
C GLN A 803 5.95 1.13 -45.05
N SER A 804 4.99 2.00 -45.38
CA SER A 804 4.45 2.11 -46.73
C SER A 804 5.52 2.52 -47.76
N LEU A 805 6.46 3.40 -47.38
CA LEU A 805 7.57 3.82 -48.23
C LEU A 805 8.48 2.63 -48.57
N ILE A 806 8.87 1.82 -47.58
CA ILE A 806 9.74 0.65 -47.79
C ILE A 806 9.01 -0.45 -48.57
N GLU A 807 7.74 -0.71 -48.30
CA GLU A 807 6.92 -1.67 -49.08
C GLU A 807 6.81 -1.25 -50.55
N ASN A 808 6.61 0.04 -50.83
CA ASN A 808 6.55 0.57 -52.20
C ASN A 808 7.91 0.51 -52.92
N LEU A 809 9.01 0.81 -52.22
CA LEU A 809 10.36 0.72 -52.78
C LEU A 809 10.76 -0.73 -53.09
N ARG A 810 10.32 -1.70 -52.27
CA ARG A 810 10.50 -3.13 -52.53
C ARG A 810 9.79 -3.61 -53.81
N LEU A 811 8.58 -3.12 -54.07
CA LEU A 811 7.83 -3.46 -55.29
C LEU A 811 8.46 -2.89 -56.57
N GLN A 812 9.20 -1.78 -56.48
CA GLN A 812 9.85 -1.13 -57.63
C GLN A 812 11.24 -1.71 -57.98
N GLN A 813 11.93 -2.38 -57.05
CA GLN A 813 13.27 -2.92 -57.26
C GLN A 813 13.28 -4.45 -57.33
N ASN A 814 13.03 -5.00 -58.52
CA ASN A 814 13.23 -6.43 -58.82
C ASN A 814 14.73 -6.81 -58.91
N GLY A 815 15.48 -6.71 -57.80
CA GLY A 815 16.82 -7.31 -57.68
C GLY A 815 18.00 -6.37 -57.39
N SER A 816 17.88 -5.43 -56.45
CA SER A 816 19.07 -4.87 -55.78
C SER A 816 19.19 -5.48 -54.38
N LEU A 817 20.37 -5.97 -54.01
CA LEU A 817 20.67 -6.70 -52.76
C LEU A 817 20.45 -5.87 -51.47
N VAL A 818 20.06 -4.61 -51.57
CA VAL A 818 19.94 -3.67 -50.44
C VAL A 818 18.58 -3.78 -49.73
N PHE A 819 17.55 -4.33 -50.39
CA PHE A 819 16.18 -4.38 -49.86
C PHE A 819 15.46 -5.73 -50.04
N ARG A 820 16.21 -6.80 -50.27
CA ARG A 820 15.65 -8.17 -50.29
C ARG A 820 15.60 -8.77 -48.90
#